data_AF-A0A2S9JTW4-F1
#
_entry.id   AF-A0A2S9JTW4-F1
#
_cell.length_a   1.000
_cell.length_b   1.000
_cell.length_c   1.000
_cell.angle_alpha   90.00
_cell.angle_beta   90.00
_cell.angle_gamma   90.00
#
_symmetry.space_group_name_H-M   'P 1'
#
loop_
_entity.id
_entity.type
_entity.pdbx_description
1 polymer ?
#
loop_
_entity_poly.entity_id
_entity_poly.type
_entity_poly.pdbx_seq_one_letter_code
_entity_poly.pdbx_strand_id
1 'polypeptide(L)'
;MLEFSHIVYEIVIWLFLLYGVGVFLVYTWMGVYALGAIIRYRHQNTFTDYSIIATSSDTPVFSLIAPAYNEGKTIVENVRSLLSLYYHNLEIIIVNDGSKDDSMQKLITAYELERISFFVQGQLETKTIKGVYKSKNPAFRKLTVIDKENGGKADALNVGINISSGDYVVCIDVDCILEQDAILKLAKPFLEQTDKKVIACGGVIRLANSCKIENGKITEVNVPKSWLGRMQALEYIRAFVLGRMAWSRASGLILISGAFGAFDRKIVLACGGYDKDTVGEDMELVVRMRRYMEERKEPYEVVNIPDPLCWTEVPETKEILSKQRNRWMRGTMETLWKHRKLMFNPRYGKLGMISLPYWFFFEFLGPLVEFSGYIIFLIFLLFGIVNWPFFIILFALVISAGILYSIYAIWVDFLSKQVYTKRKDSLTLVAAAILEPIYFHPIVVKAGVMGFIDYFKKSHSWGEMTRQGFNQTIEHLPWKLRIARKLTYSLKKWGAFSVMFLGLFLLSIAAEWLWYTYNFKQFDGSLLAKNLLFNNLVFLFQLIFGIGILYMILNLIKESWAKIITVTLCTLVVLTQYIFFLYFAESHNMLGADVRYYSAEEMKQILQTSGMLSAKNIALMVILIAGTLLPFWIAVKQAHRSWYIGLAFLCLGFLMLFVSPDIFPAGRYTSDFEQNASKSKGAYFLNSNLDDFINEYPKLSRLFGKPQHISSDPNRLDDAYPFWRNEDTPDFLGEYFNTSTTIPNLVFITIEGLGHAYSSPKGYVGNFTPFIDSLANRSLYWEFNVSSSGRTFAMLPTLTGSLPFGKNGFLEIGQTPPHFNLFNVLKKNGFETGFYYGGDASFDRMKAFLEYSEVDNLIEEQSFTSPYRKLPENNGESWGYEDQAVFSKMLDVQKPDNQPYFNLILTLSTHNPFLINNTSYYEELFQKRVASNQILDAQRKWAFENKKQLVSVLNVDDALKAFFEAYAKRPDFKNTIFLITGDHSMPEIPLQTKIDRYHVPLIIYSPLLKEPKRFFQLTSHFDIAPSILAYYRENYRLKTPSTVAWVGRGFAKDRRNNTYGIPIMQSKNQIGDFIFNNYHLNDNRLFVLKANVTEDQVDDQSLVNEINRRFDEFKAKNARFYSSGMLMPDSVTVNFMSNNTLDP
;
A
#
# COMPACT_ATOMS: atom_id res chain seq x y z
N MET A 1 30.93 -6.96 -10.61
CA MET A 1 30.67 -5.50 -10.58
C MET A 1 30.53 -5.00 -9.13
N LEU A 2 31.54 -5.14 -8.25
CA LEU A 2 31.33 -4.99 -6.79
C LEU A 2 32.22 -3.96 -6.06
N GLU A 3 33.43 -3.62 -6.53
CA GLU A 3 34.31 -2.72 -5.76
C GLU A 3 34.02 -1.23 -6.00
N PHE A 4 33.82 -0.80 -7.24
CA PHE A 4 33.59 0.63 -7.55
C PHE A 4 32.29 1.16 -6.94
N SER A 5 31.21 0.36 -6.98
CA SER A 5 29.92 0.73 -6.41
C SER A 5 29.98 0.85 -4.88
N HIS A 6 30.76 0.00 -4.21
CA HIS A 6 30.97 0.07 -2.76
C HIS A 6 31.72 1.35 -2.35
N ILE A 7 32.78 1.71 -3.08
CA ILE A 7 33.54 2.94 -2.84
C ILE A 7 32.64 4.18 -3.02
N VAL A 8 31.84 4.22 -4.09
CA VAL A 8 30.90 5.32 -4.33
C VAL A 8 29.86 5.41 -3.21
N TYR A 9 29.33 4.27 -2.75
CA TYR A 9 28.40 4.20 -1.63
C TYR A 9 28.99 4.79 -0.34
N GLU A 10 30.21 4.38 0.02
CA GLU A 10 30.88 4.90 1.23
C GLU A 10 31.16 6.40 1.13
N ILE A 11 31.69 6.88 -0.01
CA ILE A 11 31.98 8.30 -0.21
C ILE A 11 30.71 9.14 -0.01
N VAL A 12 29.60 8.71 -0.61
CA VAL A 12 28.32 9.42 -0.49
C VAL A 12 27.86 9.48 0.95
N ILE A 13 27.90 8.36 1.69
CA ILE A 13 27.50 8.34 3.10
C ILE A 13 28.37 9.25 3.96
N TRP A 14 29.70 9.19 3.78
CA TRP A 14 30.62 10.03 4.53
C TRP A 14 30.41 11.52 4.26
N LEU A 15 30.11 11.90 3.01
CA LEU A 15 29.79 13.29 2.67
C LEU A 15 28.53 13.79 3.40
N PHE A 16 27.45 13.00 3.42
CA PHE A 16 26.24 13.37 4.15
C PHE A 16 26.45 13.42 5.66
N LEU A 17 27.23 12.47 6.20
CA LEU A 17 27.55 12.45 7.62
C LEU A 17 28.37 13.68 8.03
N LEU A 18 29.41 14.02 7.26
CA LEU A 18 30.27 15.18 7.52
C LEU A 18 29.48 16.49 7.40
N TYR A 19 28.58 16.58 6.42
CA TYR A 19 27.65 17.71 6.30
C TYR A 19 26.73 17.81 7.52
N GLY A 20 26.11 16.70 7.93
CA GLY A 20 25.21 16.65 9.10
C GLY A 20 25.91 17.04 10.41
N VAL A 21 27.15 16.56 10.63
CA VAL A 21 27.99 16.95 11.76
C VAL A 21 28.30 18.45 11.71
N GLY A 22 28.63 18.98 10.52
CA GLY A 22 28.85 20.41 10.32
C GLY A 22 27.65 21.27 10.71
N VAL A 23 26.45 20.92 10.23
CA VAL A 23 25.19 21.60 10.60
C VAL A 23 24.96 21.56 12.11
N PHE A 24 25.13 20.38 12.72
CA PHE A 24 24.92 20.21 14.17
C PHE A 24 25.86 21.08 15.00
N LEU A 25 27.15 21.13 14.65
CA LEU A 25 28.14 21.96 15.34
C LEU A 25 27.83 23.44 15.21
N VAL A 26 27.44 23.90 14.03
CA VAL A 26 27.12 25.31 13.81
C VAL A 26 25.86 25.73 14.58
N TYR A 27 24.80 24.93 14.56
CA TYR A 27 23.59 25.24 15.32
C TYR A 27 23.82 25.18 16.84
N THR A 28 24.65 24.24 17.32
CA THR A 28 25.06 24.21 18.72
C THR A 28 25.80 25.49 19.11
N TRP A 29 26.77 25.91 18.28
CA TRP A 29 27.50 27.16 18.48
C TRP A 29 26.56 28.39 18.48
N MET A 30 25.65 28.49 17.52
CA MET A 30 24.65 29.56 17.43
C MET A 30 23.77 29.61 18.68
N GLY A 31 23.28 28.45 19.15
CA GLY A 31 22.44 28.36 20.34
C GLY A 31 23.13 28.88 21.61
N VAL A 32 24.41 28.53 21.81
CA VAL A 32 25.21 28.98 22.96
C VAL A 32 25.52 30.49 22.86
N TYR A 33 25.94 30.96 21.68
CA TYR A 33 26.29 32.37 21.47
C TYR A 33 25.09 33.30 21.60
N ALA A 34 23.93 32.88 21.09
CA ALA A 34 22.69 33.64 21.20
C ALA A 34 22.24 33.81 22.65
N LEU A 35 22.25 32.73 23.45
CA LEU A 35 21.90 32.80 24.86
C LEU A 35 22.80 33.78 25.60
N GLY A 36 24.12 33.73 25.37
CA GLY A 36 25.08 34.68 25.94
C GLY A 36 24.87 36.13 25.48
N ALA A 37 24.36 36.36 24.26
CA ALA A 37 23.99 37.69 23.77
C ALA A 37 22.72 38.21 24.47
N ILE A 38 21.69 37.38 24.61
CA ILE A 38 20.41 37.74 25.24
C ILE A 38 20.59 38.04 26.73
N ILE A 39 21.35 37.21 27.47
CA ILE A 39 21.63 37.45 28.89
C ILE A 39 22.33 38.79 29.08
N ARG A 40 23.33 39.10 28.25
CA ARG A 40 24.06 40.37 28.28
C ARG A 40 23.13 41.56 28.03
N TYR A 41 22.31 41.46 26.99
CA TYR A 41 21.34 42.50 26.65
C TYR A 41 20.38 42.79 27.80
N ARG A 42 19.82 41.74 28.45
CA ARG A 42 18.94 41.93 29.60
C ARG A 42 19.63 42.61 30.77
N HIS A 43 20.87 42.21 31.08
CA HIS A 43 21.63 42.82 32.16
C HIS A 43 21.91 44.32 31.87
N GLN A 44 22.24 44.67 30.63
CA GLN A 44 22.46 46.05 30.21
C GLN A 44 21.18 46.89 30.19
N ASN A 45 20.02 46.28 29.89
CA ASN A 45 18.72 46.96 29.84
C ASN A 45 17.99 47.04 31.19
N THR A 46 18.49 46.42 32.26
CA THR A 46 17.78 46.39 33.56
C THR A 46 17.63 47.78 34.18
N PHE A 47 18.53 48.71 33.86
CA PHE A 47 18.56 50.07 34.41
C PHE A 47 18.38 51.17 33.35
N THR A 48 17.95 50.83 32.13
CA THR A 48 17.76 51.82 31.06
C THR A 48 16.38 52.46 31.15
N ASP A 49 16.33 53.78 31.39
CA ASP A 49 15.09 54.56 31.35
C ASP A 49 14.85 55.16 29.95
N TYR A 50 13.96 54.53 29.18
CA TYR A 50 13.60 54.97 27.83
C TYR A 50 12.83 56.30 27.79
N SER A 51 12.28 56.76 28.93
CA SER A 51 11.55 58.04 28.99
C SER A 51 12.50 59.23 28.74
N ILE A 52 13.75 59.14 29.19
CA ILE A 52 14.80 60.14 28.98
C ILE A 52 15.12 60.31 27.48
N ILE A 53 15.20 59.19 26.75
CA ILE A 53 15.42 59.19 25.29
C ILE A 53 14.20 59.81 24.58
N ALA A 54 12.98 59.49 25.03
CA ALA A 54 11.76 59.99 24.40
C ALA A 54 11.58 61.52 24.54
N THR A 55 12.10 62.12 25.62
CA THR A 55 11.96 63.56 25.91
C THR A 55 13.17 64.41 25.50
N SER A 56 14.32 63.79 25.18
CA SER A 56 15.55 64.53 24.86
C SER A 56 15.52 65.11 23.44
N SER A 57 15.81 66.41 23.33
CA SER A 57 16.00 67.12 22.06
C SER A 57 17.28 66.73 21.34
N ASP A 58 18.26 66.19 22.06
CA ASP A 58 19.61 65.87 21.55
C ASP A 58 19.68 64.44 20.99
N THR A 59 18.53 63.78 20.80
CA THR A 59 18.45 62.46 20.19
C THR A 59 18.65 62.53 18.67
N PRO A 60 19.29 61.54 18.03
CA PRO A 60 19.52 61.56 16.60
C PRO A 60 18.21 61.55 15.81
N VAL A 61 18.24 62.16 14.63
CA VAL A 61 17.06 62.24 13.77
C VAL A 61 16.91 60.94 12.97
N PHE A 62 15.74 60.30 13.05
CA PHE A 62 15.41 59.12 12.25
C PHE A 62 14.40 59.48 11.16
N SER A 63 14.68 59.07 9.92
CA SER A 63 13.74 59.13 8.80
C SER A 63 13.20 57.74 8.49
N LEU A 64 11.95 57.47 8.85
CA LEU A 64 11.25 56.23 8.56
C LEU A 64 10.66 56.28 7.15
N ILE A 65 11.04 55.32 6.31
CA ILE A 65 10.67 55.23 4.89
C ILE A 65 9.84 53.97 4.68
N ALA A 66 8.62 54.14 4.18
CA ALA A 66 7.70 53.05 3.86
C ALA A 66 7.24 53.11 2.39
N PRO A 67 7.70 52.18 1.53
CA PRO A 67 7.22 52.07 0.15
C PRO A 67 5.83 51.42 0.12
N ALA A 68 4.94 51.92 -0.74
CA ALA A 68 3.57 51.46 -0.90
C ALA A 68 3.23 51.23 -2.38
N TYR A 69 2.62 50.08 -2.69
CA TYR A 69 2.14 49.76 -4.04
C TYR A 69 0.84 48.96 -3.98
N ASN A 70 -0.25 49.52 -4.48
CA ASN A 70 -1.61 48.93 -4.46
C ASN A 70 -2.12 48.57 -3.05
N GLU A 71 -1.98 49.49 -2.09
CA GLU A 71 -2.33 49.32 -0.68
C GLU A 71 -3.63 50.01 -0.28
N GLY A 72 -4.52 50.32 -1.23
CA GLY A 72 -5.67 51.20 -1.00
C GLY A 72 -6.63 50.71 0.07
N LYS A 73 -6.65 49.41 0.40
CA LYS A 73 -7.51 48.86 1.45
C LYS A 73 -7.05 49.18 2.87
N THR A 74 -5.75 49.37 3.10
CA THR A 74 -5.11 49.38 4.43
C THR A 74 -4.21 50.59 4.66
N ILE A 75 -3.81 51.31 3.60
CA ILE A 75 -2.79 52.37 3.65
C ILE A 75 -3.09 53.48 4.67
N VAL A 76 -4.37 53.87 4.85
CA VAL A 76 -4.74 54.92 5.81
C VAL A 76 -4.49 54.45 7.24
N GLU A 77 -4.89 53.24 7.59
CA GLU A 77 -4.70 52.68 8.94
C GLU A 77 -3.21 52.46 9.25
N ASN A 78 -2.45 51.99 8.26
CA ASN A 78 -1.02 51.76 8.40
C ASN A 78 -0.24 53.06 8.64
N VAL A 79 -0.52 54.12 7.87
CA VAL A 79 0.11 55.44 8.09
C VAL A 79 -0.29 56.02 9.46
N ARG A 80 -1.51 55.77 9.92
CA ARG A 80 -1.96 56.20 11.26
C ARG A 80 -1.16 55.50 12.37
N SER A 81 -0.88 54.20 12.20
CA SER A 81 -0.03 53.45 13.13
C SER A 81 1.39 54.04 13.19
N LEU A 82 2.00 54.34 12.04
CA LEU A 82 3.33 54.97 11.97
C LEU A 82 3.37 56.36 12.63
N LEU A 83 2.32 57.16 12.44
CA LEU A 83 2.20 58.48 13.08
C LEU A 83 2.07 58.40 14.62
N SER A 84 1.70 57.25 15.16
CA SER A 84 1.54 57.03 16.61
C SER A 84 2.84 56.65 17.33
N LEU A 85 3.95 56.52 16.62
CA LEU A 85 5.26 56.17 17.19
C LEU A 85 5.79 57.25 18.14
N TYR A 86 6.24 56.82 19.32
CA TYR A 86 6.74 57.70 20.37
C TYR A 86 8.24 57.98 20.20
N TYR A 87 8.58 58.96 19.36
CA TYR A 87 9.95 59.49 19.25
C TYR A 87 9.93 60.97 18.85
N HIS A 88 10.75 61.80 19.49
CA HIS A 88 10.74 63.26 19.30
C HIS A 88 11.19 63.64 17.87
N ASN A 89 12.42 63.26 17.51
CA ASN A 89 13.09 63.57 16.25
C ASN A 89 12.81 62.54 15.14
N LEU A 90 11.53 62.34 14.80
CA LEU A 90 11.08 61.36 13.80
C LEU A 90 10.45 62.03 12.57
N GLU A 91 10.92 61.64 11.39
CA GLU A 91 10.34 61.93 10.08
C GLU A 91 9.71 60.66 9.50
N ILE A 92 8.52 60.75 8.90
CA ILE A 92 7.81 59.63 8.26
C ILE A 92 7.61 59.94 6.78
N ILE A 93 8.15 59.09 5.92
CA ILE A 93 8.16 59.24 4.46
C ILE A 93 7.45 58.04 3.84
N ILE A 94 6.30 58.29 3.22
CA ILE A 94 5.54 57.28 2.48
C ILE A 94 5.81 57.46 0.99
N VAL A 95 6.27 56.41 0.32
CA VAL A 95 6.59 56.44 -1.11
C VAL A 95 5.58 55.60 -1.88
N ASN A 96 4.61 56.25 -2.54
CA ASN A 96 3.68 55.60 -3.45
C ASN A 96 4.40 55.24 -4.76
N ASP A 97 4.76 53.97 -4.93
CA ASP A 97 5.55 53.46 -6.05
C ASP A 97 4.71 53.21 -7.31
N GLY A 98 3.96 54.22 -7.75
CA GLY A 98 3.14 54.13 -8.96
C GLY A 98 1.95 53.15 -8.84
N SER A 99 1.27 53.15 -7.69
CA SER A 99 0.05 52.36 -7.47
C SER A 99 -0.99 52.58 -8.57
N LYS A 100 -1.66 51.49 -8.95
CA LYS A 100 -2.74 51.45 -9.95
C LYS A 100 -4.14 51.52 -9.33
N ASP A 101 -4.23 51.46 -8.00
CA ASP A 101 -5.47 51.57 -7.24
C ASP A 101 -5.67 52.99 -6.65
N ASP A 102 -6.58 53.12 -5.68
CA ASP A 102 -6.93 54.38 -5.03
C ASP A 102 -6.05 54.75 -3.81
N SER A 103 -4.87 54.12 -3.64
CA SER A 103 -3.97 54.35 -2.50
C SER A 103 -3.62 55.82 -2.30
N MET A 104 -3.16 56.48 -3.36
CA MET A 104 -2.74 57.88 -3.29
C MET A 104 -3.91 58.82 -3.01
N GLN A 105 -5.06 58.56 -3.64
CA GLN A 105 -6.27 59.38 -3.42
C GLN A 105 -6.74 59.29 -1.96
N LYS A 106 -6.70 58.09 -1.37
CA LYS A 106 -7.05 57.89 0.05
C LYS A 106 -6.08 58.60 0.99
N LEU A 107 -4.77 58.58 0.69
CA LEU A 107 -3.78 59.33 1.47
C LEU A 107 -4.03 60.84 1.42
N ILE A 108 -4.31 61.38 0.22
CA ILE A 108 -4.61 62.81 0.04
C ILE A 108 -5.83 63.20 0.86
N THR A 109 -6.93 62.44 0.76
CA THR A 109 -8.17 62.74 1.47
C THR A 109 -8.04 62.58 2.98
N ALA A 110 -7.42 61.49 3.46
CA ALA A 110 -7.36 61.18 4.89
C ALA A 110 -6.42 62.08 5.69
N TYR A 111 -5.37 62.61 5.06
CA TYR A 111 -4.32 63.40 5.72
C TYR A 111 -4.24 64.84 5.20
N GLU A 112 -5.24 65.32 4.45
CA GLU A 112 -5.32 66.69 3.94
C GLU A 112 -4.01 67.14 3.23
N LEU A 113 -3.52 66.28 2.33
CA LEU A 113 -2.22 66.48 1.69
C LEU A 113 -2.31 67.49 0.54
N GLU A 114 -1.34 68.40 0.46
CA GLU A 114 -1.13 69.28 -0.68
C GLU A 114 0.25 69.08 -1.30
N ARG A 115 0.33 69.30 -2.61
CA ARG A 115 1.59 69.21 -3.35
C ARG A 115 2.46 70.43 -3.03
N ILE A 116 3.72 70.20 -2.69
CA ILE A 116 4.69 71.25 -2.38
C ILE A 116 5.89 71.20 -3.35
N SER A 117 6.55 72.34 -3.50
CA SER A 117 7.89 72.39 -4.10
C SER A 117 8.90 71.90 -3.06
N PHE A 118 9.61 70.81 -3.35
CA PHE A 118 10.56 70.19 -2.43
C PHE A 118 11.92 69.99 -3.13
N PHE A 119 13.00 70.34 -2.44
CA PHE A 119 14.37 70.14 -2.93
C PHE A 119 14.88 68.76 -2.51
N VAL A 120 15.14 67.87 -3.48
CA VAL A 120 15.64 66.51 -3.23
C VAL A 120 17.14 66.58 -2.94
N GLN A 121 17.57 66.09 -1.78
CA GLN A 121 18.95 66.25 -1.30
C GLN A 121 19.91 65.19 -1.86
N GLY A 122 19.46 63.95 -2.04
CA GLY A 122 20.31 62.83 -2.44
C GLY A 122 20.50 62.70 -3.95
N GLN A 123 21.58 62.00 -4.34
CA GLN A 123 22.00 61.79 -5.73
C GLN A 123 21.81 60.34 -6.21
N LEU A 124 21.05 59.51 -5.49
CA LEU A 124 20.79 58.14 -5.92
C LEU A 124 19.94 58.14 -7.20
N GLU A 125 20.28 57.28 -8.16
CA GLU A 125 19.52 57.10 -9.39
C GLU A 125 18.15 56.50 -9.07
N THR A 126 17.07 57.19 -9.45
CA THR A 126 15.70 56.72 -9.23
C THR A 126 14.78 57.00 -10.41
N LYS A 127 13.64 56.30 -10.49
CA LYS A 127 12.54 56.69 -11.39
C LYS A 127 12.00 58.08 -11.08
N THR A 128 11.31 58.67 -12.05
CA THR A 128 10.77 60.03 -11.98
C THR A 128 9.77 60.19 -10.83
N ILE A 129 9.99 61.24 -10.01
CA ILE A 129 9.07 61.67 -8.96
C ILE A 129 7.98 62.55 -9.61
N LYS A 130 6.71 62.19 -9.43
CA LYS A 130 5.56 62.94 -9.93
C LYS A 130 5.22 64.12 -9.03
N GLY A 131 5.34 63.96 -7.72
CA GLY A 131 5.08 65.02 -6.75
C GLY A 131 5.44 64.65 -5.32
N VAL A 132 5.75 65.65 -4.50
CA VAL A 132 5.96 65.54 -3.06
C VAL A 132 4.83 66.29 -2.35
N TYR A 133 4.28 65.68 -1.31
CA TYR A 133 3.08 66.13 -0.62
C TYR A 133 3.30 66.23 0.89
N LYS A 134 2.74 67.28 1.50
CA LYS A 134 2.73 67.54 2.94
C LYS A 134 1.30 67.82 3.40
N SER A 135 0.99 67.50 4.66
CA SER A 135 -0.32 67.80 5.23
C SER A 135 -0.45 69.26 5.62
N LYS A 136 -1.63 69.85 5.43
CA LYS A 136 -1.99 71.15 5.99
C LYS A 136 -2.20 71.11 7.50
N ASN A 137 -2.53 69.94 8.05
CA ASN A 137 -2.82 69.79 9.46
C ASN A 137 -1.52 69.66 10.27
N PRO A 138 -1.24 70.56 11.25
CA PRO A 138 -0.03 70.51 12.06
C PRO A 138 0.17 69.19 12.81
N ALA A 139 -0.91 68.45 13.11
CA ALA A 139 -0.84 67.14 13.75
C ALA A 139 -0.06 66.11 12.92
N PHE A 140 -0.04 66.27 11.59
CA PHE A 140 0.65 65.38 10.65
C PHE A 140 1.94 65.99 10.09
N ARG A 141 2.54 66.98 10.77
CA ARG A 141 3.78 67.66 10.30
C ARG A 141 4.94 66.70 9.96
N LYS A 142 5.01 65.58 10.68
CA LYS A 142 6.04 64.54 10.52
C LYS A 142 5.87 63.72 9.23
N LEU A 143 4.68 63.74 8.60
CA LEU A 143 4.37 62.95 7.40
C LEU A 143 4.81 63.69 6.12
N THR A 144 5.52 62.98 5.26
CA THR A 144 5.81 63.35 3.87
C THR A 144 5.34 62.21 2.97
N VAL A 145 4.57 62.52 1.93
CA VAL A 145 4.11 61.51 0.95
C VAL A 145 4.68 61.84 -0.42
N ILE A 146 5.20 60.83 -1.12
CA ILE A 146 5.84 60.99 -2.42
C ILE A 146 5.09 60.11 -3.42
N ASP A 147 4.71 60.68 -4.56
CA ASP A 147 4.16 59.94 -5.69
C ASP A 147 5.20 59.86 -6.81
N LYS A 148 5.43 58.66 -7.36
CA LYS A 148 6.45 58.39 -8.39
C LYS A 148 5.95 57.41 -9.45
N GLU A 149 6.72 57.26 -10.52
CA GLU A 149 6.54 56.14 -11.46
C GLU A 149 6.98 54.82 -10.83
N ASN A 150 6.34 53.69 -11.18
CA ASN A 150 6.68 52.39 -10.60
C ASN A 150 8.11 51.97 -10.95
N GLY A 151 8.92 51.69 -9.93
CA GLY A 151 10.31 51.23 -10.06
C GLY A 151 10.66 50.03 -9.19
N GLY A 152 9.72 49.55 -8.37
CA GLY A 152 9.94 48.47 -7.41
C GLY A 152 10.43 48.99 -6.06
N LYS A 153 10.43 48.08 -5.07
CA LYS A 153 10.74 48.39 -3.66
C LYS A 153 12.10 49.08 -3.47
N ALA A 154 13.17 48.56 -4.07
CA ALA A 154 14.51 49.14 -3.95
C ALA A 154 14.56 50.60 -4.48
N ASP A 155 13.93 50.87 -5.62
CA ASP A 155 13.86 52.21 -6.21
C ASP A 155 13.01 53.16 -5.35
N ALA A 156 11.89 52.69 -4.82
CA ALA A 156 11.06 53.46 -3.89
C ALA A 156 11.80 53.80 -2.58
N LEU A 157 12.57 52.86 -2.02
CA LEU A 157 13.43 53.10 -0.86
C LEU A 157 14.52 54.13 -1.16
N ASN A 158 15.14 54.07 -2.34
CA ASN A 158 16.14 55.06 -2.78
C ASN A 158 15.55 56.47 -2.90
N VAL A 159 14.32 56.60 -3.41
CA VAL A 159 13.60 57.89 -3.42
C VAL A 159 13.41 58.42 -2.00
N GLY A 160 13.00 57.55 -1.06
CA GLY A 160 12.88 57.91 0.35
C GLY A 160 14.22 58.35 0.96
N ILE A 161 15.32 57.66 0.65
CA ILE A 161 16.66 58.01 1.13
C ILE A 161 17.10 59.38 0.57
N ASN A 162 16.84 59.65 -0.71
CA ASN A 162 17.18 60.93 -1.34
C ASN A 162 16.45 62.13 -0.69
N ILE A 163 15.25 61.91 -0.19
CA ILE A 163 14.41 62.95 0.44
C ILE A 163 14.64 63.05 1.95
N SER A 164 15.05 61.95 2.58
CA SER A 164 15.29 61.87 4.02
C SER A 164 16.29 62.91 4.52
N SER A 165 16.00 63.46 5.70
CA SER A 165 16.84 64.46 6.37
C SER A 165 17.57 63.92 7.61
N GLY A 166 17.17 62.75 8.13
CA GLY A 166 17.71 62.20 9.37
C GLY A 166 19.13 61.63 9.25
N ASP A 167 19.82 61.53 10.39
CA ASP A 167 21.14 60.90 10.48
C ASP A 167 21.07 59.39 10.13
N TYR A 168 19.94 58.78 10.49
CA TYR A 168 19.65 57.37 10.27
C TYR A 168 18.35 57.21 9.48
N VAL A 169 18.35 56.25 8.55
CA VAL A 169 17.15 55.88 7.79
C VAL A 169 16.60 54.56 8.31
N VAL A 170 15.29 54.50 8.54
CA VAL A 170 14.58 53.28 8.96
C VAL A 170 13.73 52.80 7.80
N CYS A 171 14.00 51.63 7.27
CA CYS A 171 13.21 51.04 6.20
C CYS A 171 12.17 50.09 6.81
N ILE A 172 10.91 50.25 6.44
CA ILE A 172 9.81 49.38 6.88
C ILE A 172 8.91 49.03 5.69
N ASP A 173 8.31 47.84 5.70
CA ASP A 173 7.16 47.57 4.83
C ASP A 173 5.91 48.29 5.36
N VAL A 174 5.15 48.93 4.47
CA VAL A 174 3.98 49.73 4.87
C VAL A 174 2.85 48.90 5.46
N ASP A 175 2.86 47.59 5.28
CA ASP A 175 1.87 46.64 5.82
C ASP A 175 2.28 46.02 7.17
N CYS A 176 3.37 46.50 7.77
CA CYS A 176 3.81 46.09 9.09
C CYS A 176 3.27 46.98 10.20
N ILE A 177 3.06 46.40 11.38
CA ILE A 177 2.66 47.10 12.59
C ILE A 177 3.86 47.21 13.52
N LEU A 178 4.25 48.43 13.90
CA LEU A 178 5.35 48.67 14.83
C LEU A 178 4.84 48.83 16.27
N GLU A 179 5.66 48.37 17.23
CA GLU A 179 5.46 48.76 18.61
C GLU A 179 5.67 50.27 18.79
N GLN A 180 4.90 50.90 19.67
CA GLN A 180 4.92 52.35 19.78
C GLN A 180 6.26 52.90 20.29
N ASP A 181 7.03 52.07 20.99
CA ASP A 181 8.39 52.37 21.48
C ASP A 181 9.50 51.78 20.58
N ALA A 182 9.16 51.30 19.37
CA ALA A 182 10.10 50.60 18.49
C ALA A 182 11.33 51.45 18.14
N ILE A 183 11.12 52.73 17.79
CA ILE A 183 12.21 53.63 17.42
C ILE A 183 13.09 53.96 18.63
N LEU A 184 12.53 54.07 19.85
CA LEU A 184 13.30 54.31 21.07
C LEU A 184 14.28 53.16 21.33
N LYS A 185 13.82 51.92 21.22
CA LYS A 185 14.65 50.72 21.38
C LYS A 185 15.69 50.60 20.27
N LEU A 186 15.32 50.93 19.04
CA LEU A 186 16.21 50.89 17.88
C LEU A 186 17.28 52.00 17.89
N ALA A 187 16.99 53.14 18.52
CA ALA A 187 17.94 54.25 18.67
C ALA A 187 19.07 53.93 19.65
N LYS A 188 18.80 53.09 20.65
CA LYS A 188 19.73 52.78 21.75
C LYS A 188 21.13 52.35 21.27
N PRO A 189 21.31 51.38 20.35
CA PRO A 189 22.65 50.98 19.92
C PRO A 189 23.44 52.09 19.23
N PHE A 190 22.77 53.02 18.55
CA PHE A 190 23.43 54.18 17.93
C PHE A 190 23.85 55.23 18.96
N LEU A 191 23.11 55.34 20.07
CA LEU A 191 23.45 56.22 21.20
C LEU A 191 24.58 55.64 22.08
N GLU A 192 24.65 54.31 22.21
CA GLU A 192 25.67 53.61 22.97
C GLU A 192 26.96 53.32 22.17
N GLN A 193 27.05 53.80 20.92
CA GLN A 193 28.24 53.63 20.10
C GLN A 193 29.47 54.28 20.77
N THR A 194 30.60 53.59 20.77
CA THR A 194 31.85 54.06 21.39
C THR A 194 33.02 54.03 20.39
N ASP A 195 33.84 52.99 20.40
CA ASP A 195 35.03 52.82 19.56
C ASP A 195 34.70 52.39 18.12
N LYS A 196 33.49 51.85 17.91
CA LYS A 196 33.01 51.38 16.61
C LYS A 196 31.72 52.04 16.22
N LYS A 197 31.60 52.33 14.93
CA LYS A 197 30.41 52.92 14.36
C LYS A 197 29.33 51.87 14.10
N VAL A 198 28.12 52.08 14.62
CA VAL A 198 26.98 51.23 14.28
C VAL A 198 26.45 51.64 12.91
N ILE A 199 26.63 50.78 11.90
CA ILE A 199 26.26 51.10 10.52
C ILE A 199 24.86 50.60 10.16
N ALA A 200 24.38 49.57 10.86
CA ALA A 200 23.04 49.04 10.70
C ALA A 200 22.56 48.35 11.99
N CYS A 201 21.26 48.51 12.29
CA CYS A 201 20.60 47.90 13.43
C CYS A 201 19.26 47.28 13.02
N GLY A 202 19.08 46.00 13.33
CA GLY A 202 17.81 45.27 13.15
C GLY A 202 17.08 45.04 14.47
N GLY A 203 15.79 44.72 14.38
CA GLY A 203 14.96 44.25 15.51
C GLY A 203 14.33 42.89 15.21
N VAL A 204 13.77 42.26 16.25
CA VAL A 204 13.03 41.01 16.07
C VAL A 204 11.68 41.28 15.42
N ILE A 205 11.39 40.52 14.36
CA ILE A 205 10.10 40.56 13.66
C ILE A 205 9.23 39.38 14.12
N ARG A 206 7.95 39.65 14.35
CA ARG A 206 6.94 38.70 14.82
C ARG A 206 5.73 38.66 13.91
N LEU A 207 4.84 37.69 14.17
CA LEU A 207 3.71 37.40 13.29
C LEU A 207 2.44 38.05 13.81
N ALA A 208 1.77 38.82 12.95
CA ALA A 208 0.49 39.45 13.24
C ALA A 208 -0.70 38.49 13.02
N ASN A 209 -0.50 37.35 12.35
CA ASN A 209 -1.56 36.39 12.05
C ASN A 209 -2.25 35.89 13.33
N SER A 210 -3.57 36.05 13.41
CA SER A 210 -4.41 35.69 14.57
C SER A 210 -4.21 36.53 15.84
N CYS A 211 -3.37 37.57 15.82
CA CYS A 211 -3.31 38.58 16.88
C CYS A 211 -4.56 39.48 16.83
N LYS A 212 -4.96 40.05 17.98
CA LYS A 212 -5.99 41.09 18.00
C LYS A 212 -5.33 42.44 17.77
N ILE A 213 -5.81 43.14 16.75
CA ILE A 213 -5.30 44.44 16.33
C ILE A 213 -6.46 45.42 16.41
N GLU A 214 -6.28 46.49 17.17
CA GLU A 214 -7.26 47.56 17.31
C GLU A 214 -6.55 48.89 17.04
N ASN A 215 -7.08 49.69 16.10
CA ASN A 215 -6.53 51.00 15.71
C ASN A 215 -5.03 50.98 15.36
N GLY A 216 -4.55 49.91 14.71
CA GLY A 216 -3.15 49.78 14.30
C GLY A 216 -2.18 49.46 15.46
N LYS A 217 -2.70 48.99 16.60
CA LYS A 217 -1.93 48.50 17.76
C LYS A 217 -2.32 47.06 18.10
N ILE A 218 -1.35 46.26 18.51
CA ILE A 218 -1.60 44.89 18.97
C ILE A 218 -2.05 44.93 20.43
N THR A 219 -3.28 44.46 20.69
CA THR A 219 -3.87 44.39 22.03
C THR A 219 -3.72 43.02 22.65
N GLU A 220 -3.70 41.97 21.84
CA GLU A 220 -3.48 40.60 22.28
C GLU A 220 -2.64 39.82 21.28
N VAL A 221 -1.50 39.30 21.75
CA VAL A 221 -0.64 38.41 20.98
C VAL A 221 -1.15 36.98 21.07
N ASN A 222 -1.29 36.31 19.93
CA ASN A 222 -1.63 34.90 19.84
C ASN A 222 -0.76 34.20 18.80
N VAL A 223 -0.42 32.93 19.07
CA VAL A 223 0.21 32.08 18.05
C VAL A 223 -0.79 31.88 16.89
N PRO A 224 -0.33 31.88 15.62
CA PRO A 224 -1.21 31.65 14.48
C PRO A 224 -2.06 30.38 14.62
N LYS A 225 -3.31 30.44 14.17
CA LYS A 225 -4.21 29.27 14.21
C LYS A 225 -3.84 28.22 13.16
N SER A 226 -3.34 28.64 12.00
CA SER A 226 -2.94 27.74 10.91
C SER A 226 -1.61 27.03 11.23
N TRP A 227 -1.48 25.77 10.80
CA TRP A 227 -0.23 25.01 11.00
C TRP A 227 0.96 25.62 10.25
N LEU A 228 0.74 26.15 9.04
CA LEU A 228 1.79 26.88 8.30
C LEU A 228 2.21 28.15 9.04
N GLY A 229 1.27 28.90 9.62
CA GLY A 229 1.59 30.07 10.44
C GLY A 229 2.38 29.69 11.69
N ARG A 230 2.01 28.61 12.38
CA ARG A 230 2.75 28.11 13.57
C ARG A 230 4.19 27.73 13.27
N MET A 231 4.41 27.02 12.17
CA MET A 231 5.75 26.58 11.77
C MET A 231 6.61 27.77 11.32
N GLN A 232 6.02 28.77 10.67
CA GLN A 232 6.70 30.04 10.42
C GLN A 232 7.00 30.82 11.71
N ALA A 233 6.12 30.78 12.71
CA ALA A 233 6.41 31.38 14.01
C ALA A 233 7.67 30.78 14.63
N LEU A 234 7.80 29.44 14.54
CA LEU A 234 8.97 28.70 14.99
C LEU A 234 10.24 29.04 14.18
N GLU A 235 10.12 29.10 12.85
CA GLU A 235 11.21 29.54 11.96
C GLU A 235 11.70 30.95 12.33
N TYR A 236 10.80 31.89 12.57
CA TYR A 236 11.15 33.26 12.97
C TYR A 236 11.80 33.31 14.35
N ILE A 237 11.33 32.51 15.32
CA ILE A 237 12.00 32.38 16.63
C ILE A 237 13.45 31.88 16.42
N ARG A 238 13.66 30.79 15.67
CA ARG A 238 15.01 30.28 15.38
C ARG A 238 15.89 31.33 14.67
N ALA A 239 15.35 31.97 13.64
CA ALA A 239 16.09 32.92 12.83
C ALA A 239 16.49 34.18 13.62
N PHE A 240 15.55 34.82 14.31
CA PHE A 240 15.80 36.10 14.99
C PHE A 240 16.40 35.94 16.39
N VAL A 241 15.86 35.04 17.23
CA VAL A 241 16.27 34.91 18.64
C VAL A 241 17.60 34.16 18.74
N LEU A 242 17.78 33.07 17.99
CA LEU A 242 19.05 32.35 17.95
C LEU A 242 19.98 32.92 16.87
N GLY A 243 19.55 32.89 15.62
CA GLY A 243 20.42 33.19 14.48
C GLY A 243 20.99 34.61 14.47
N ARG A 244 20.12 35.63 14.37
CA ARG A 244 20.54 37.04 14.28
C ARG A 244 21.33 37.47 15.51
N MET A 245 20.95 37.01 16.70
CA MET A 245 21.67 37.31 17.95
C MET A 245 23.08 36.70 17.98
N ALA A 246 23.22 35.43 17.59
CA ALA A 246 24.52 34.77 17.52
C ALA A 246 25.43 35.45 16.50
N TRP A 247 24.91 35.72 15.30
CA TRP A 247 25.67 36.36 14.23
C TRP A 247 25.99 37.83 14.50
N SER A 248 25.11 38.56 15.18
CA SER A 248 25.41 39.92 15.65
C SER A 248 26.59 39.91 16.63
N ARG A 249 26.53 39.04 17.66
CA ARG A 249 27.63 38.89 18.63
C ARG A 249 28.94 38.42 17.98
N ALA A 250 28.87 37.56 16.97
CA ALA A 250 30.03 37.07 16.25
C ALA A 250 30.62 38.08 15.25
N SER A 251 29.98 39.24 15.05
CA SER A 251 30.28 40.20 13.99
C SER A 251 30.19 39.58 12.58
N GLY A 252 29.25 38.65 12.39
CA GLY A 252 29.01 37.95 11.12
C GLY A 252 27.60 38.14 10.55
N LEU A 253 26.83 39.07 11.10
CA LEU A 253 25.50 39.39 10.57
C LEU A 253 25.61 40.08 9.20
N ILE A 254 24.98 39.49 8.18
CA ILE A 254 25.01 40.00 6.79
C ILE A 254 23.63 40.38 6.24
N LEU A 255 22.60 40.32 7.09
CA LEU A 255 21.23 40.58 6.68
C LEU A 255 20.47 41.21 7.86
N ILE A 256 19.99 42.43 7.62
CA ILE A 256 18.97 43.12 8.42
C ILE A 256 17.67 43.01 7.62
N SER A 257 16.58 42.61 8.28
CA SER A 257 15.35 42.33 7.55
C SER A 257 14.80 43.57 6.85
N GLY A 258 14.45 43.43 5.57
CA GLY A 258 13.82 44.48 4.78
C GLY A 258 12.40 44.86 5.21
N ALA A 259 11.82 44.18 6.20
CA ALA A 259 10.54 44.56 6.80
C ALA A 259 10.69 45.58 7.94
N PHE A 260 11.85 45.62 8.62
CA PHE A 260 12.18 46.66 9.62
C PHE A 260 13.67 46.68 9.93
N GLY A 261 14.35 47.80 9.65
CA GLY A 261 15.76 48.00 9.99
C GLY A 261 16.22 49.45 9.86
N ALA A 262 17.20 49.84 10.68
CA ALA A 262 17.83 51.16 10.65
C ALA A 262 19.24 51.09 10.06
N PHE A 263 19.63 52.13 9.32
CA PHE A 263 20.92 52.23 8.65
C PHE A 263 21.48 53.66 8.78
N ASP A 264 22.80 53.77 8.87
CA ASP A 264 23.48 55.07 8.77
C ASP A 264 23.30 55.65 7.37
N ARG A 265 22.62 56.79 7.28
CA ARG A 265 22.25 57.40 5.99
C ARG A 265 23.47 57.77 5.15
N LYS A 266 24.53 58.29 5.78
CA LYS A 266 25.75 58.72 5.07
C LYS A 266 26.45 57.53 4.42
N ILE A 267 26.52 56.40 5.11
CA ILE A 267 27.12 55.18 4.58
C ILE A 267 26.24 54.58 3.48
N VAL A 268 24.91 54.56 3.64
CA VAL A 268 23.99 54.10 2.58
C VAL A 268 24.16 54.91 1.31
N LEU A 269 24.21 56.25 1.41
CA LEU A 269 24.47 57.14 0.27
C LEU A 269 25.85 56.88 -0.35
N ALA A 270 26.90 56.74 0.48
CA ALA A 270 28.26 56.45 0.01
C ALA A 270 28.38 55.09 -0.69
N CYS A 271 27.53 54.12 -0.33
CA CYS A 271 27.47 52.79 -0.94
C CYS A 271 26.58 52.74 -2.19
N GLY A 272 25.85 53.82 -2.52
CA GLY A 272 24.97 53.90 -3.68
C GLY A 272 23.54 53.40 -3.46
N GLY A 273 23.02 53.42 -2.22
CA GLY A 273 21.62 53.06 -1.92
C GLY A 273 21.29 51.57 -2.13
N TYR A 274 20.02 51.22 -2.11
CA TYR A 274 19.53 49.86 -2.42
C TYR A 274 19.78 49.52 -3.89
N ASP A 275 20.23 48.29 -4.15
CA ASP A 275 20.46 47.81 -5.51
C ASP A 275 19.14 47.39 -6.18
N LYS A 276 18.86 47.96 -7.36
CA LYS A 276 17.63 47.71 -8.14
C LYS A 276 17.67 46.39 -8.92
N ASP A 277 18.85 45.81 -9.10
CA ASP A 277 19.05 44.60 -9.91
C ASP A 277 18.95 43.29 -9.09
N THR A 278 18.67 43.38 -7.79
CA THR A 278 18.49 42.20 -6.92
C THR A 278 17.10 42.15 -6.29
N VAL A 279 16.60 40.94 -6.07
CA VAL A 279 15.35 40.69 -5.32
C VAL A 279 15.58 40.52 -3.80
N GLY A 280 16.83 40.52 -3.35
CA GLY A 280 17.26 40.47 -1.94
C GLY A 280 17.98 41.75 -1.54
N GLU A 281 17.34 42.90 -1.79
CA GLU A 281 17.93 44.22 -1.69
C GLU A 281 18.45 44.58 -0.29
N ASP A 282 17.83 44.01 0.75
CA ASP A 282 18.16 44.19 2.16
C ASP A 282 19.45 43.48 2.57
N MET A 283 19.62 42.23 2.12
CA MET A 283 20.86 41.46 2.30
C MET A 283 22.02 42.10 1.55
N GLU A 284 21.79 42.48 0.30
CA GLU A 284 22.83 43.03 -0.58
C GLU A 284 23.40 44.34 -0.02
N LEU A 285 22.52 45.24 0.43
CA LEU A 285 22.93 46.52 1.01
C LEU A 285 23.82 46.31 2.23
N VAL A 286 23.46 45.42 3.15
CA VAL A 286 24.26 45.15 4.36
C VAL A 286 25.63 44.60 3.98
N VAL A 287 25.72 43.63 3.07
CA VAL A 287 27.00 43.07 2.61
C VAL A 287 27.87 44.16 1.97
N ARG A 288 27.27 45.03 1.14
CA ARG A 288 27.97 46.13 0.47
C ARG A 288 28.43 47.22 1.44
N MET A 289 27.62 47.60 2.43
CA MET A 289 28.01 48.54 3.49
C MET A 289 29.18 47.99 4.30
N ARG A 290 29.14 46.71 4.70
CA ARG A 290 30.25 46.07 5.41
C ARG A 290 31.51 46.03 4.56
N ARG A 291 31.39 45.65 3.28
CA ARG A 291 32.50 45.69 2.33
C ARG A 291 33.14 47.08 2.25
N TYR A 292 32.33 48.14 2.17
CA TYR A 292 32.80 49.52 2.14
C TYR A 292 33.64 49.86 3.38
N MET A 293 33.18 49.47 4.58
CA MET A 293 33.92 49.70 5.82
C MET A 293 35.23 48.89 5.89
N GLU A 294 35.21 47.61 5.50
CA GLU A 294 36.40 46.75 5.46
C GLU A 294 37.46 47.26 4.46
N GLU A 295 37.04 47.77 3.30
CA GLU A 295 37.95 48.32 2.30
C GLU A 295 38.65 49.60 2.78
N ARG A 296 38.00 50.37 3.66
CA ARG A 296 38.51 51.59 4.27
C ARG A 296 39.20 51.36 5.63
N LYS A 297 39.09 50.15 6.18
CA LYS A 297 39.58 49.77 7.52
C LYS A 297 38.98 50.62 8.64
N GLU A 298 37.73 51.04 8.48
CA GLU A 298 37.01 51.80 9.51
C GLU A 298 36.30 50.83 10.47
N PRO A 299 36.49 50.92 11.79
CA PRO A 299 35.83 50.03 12.75
C PRO A 299 34.31 50.21 12.75
N TYR A 300 33.57 49.11 12.59
CA TYR A 300 32.12 49.13 12.47
C TYR A 300 31.44 47.95 13.18
N GLU A 301 30.14 48.09 13.44
CA GLU A 301 29.29 47.00 13.91
C GLU A 301 27.93 46.98 13.18
N VAL A 302 27.42 45.77 12.97
CA VAL A 302 26.06 45.49 12.50
C VAL A 302 25.35 44.70 13.59
N VAL A 303 24.32 45.29 14.18
CA VAL A 303 23.71 44.79 15.41
C VAL A 303 22.26 44.38 15.18
N ASN A 304 21.79 43.44 15.99
CA ASN A 304 20.38 43.09 16.07
C ASN A 304 19.95 43.06 17.53
N ILE A 305 18.92 43.80 17.88
CA ILE A 305 18.38 43.80 19.23
C ILE A 305 17.30 42.72 19.37
N PRO A 306 17.20 42.08 20.55
CA PRO A 306 16.32 40.93 20.74
C PRO A 306 14.86 41.33 21.00
N ASP A 307 14.52 42.61 21.12
CA ASP A 307 13.15 43.05 21.36
C ASP A 307 12.24 42.91 20.11
N PRO A 308 10.98 42.49 20.29
CA PRO A 308 10.00 42.43 19.20
C PRO A 308 9.55 43.85 18.84
N LEU A 309 10.02 44.38 17.71
CA LEU A 309 9.76 45.77 17.33
C LEU A 309 8.72 45.91 16.21
N CYS A 310 8.53 44.84 15.43
CA CYS A 310 7.74 44.86 14.20
C CYS A 310 6.93 43.56 14.04
N TRP A 311 5.70 43.69 13.55
CA TRP A 311 4.76 42.61 13.35
C TRP A 311 4.27 42.58 11.90
N THR A 312 4.39 41.42 11.26
CA THR A 312 4.07 41.22 9.84
C THR A 312 3.13 40.05 9.61
N GLU A 313 2.40 40.07 8.49
CA GLU A 313 1.58 38.94 8.05
C GLU A 313 2.43 37.94 7.25
N VAL A 314 2.34 36.65 7.60
CA VAL A 314 2.96 35.57 6.82
C VAL A 314 1.95 34.81 5.96
N PRO A 315 2.42 34.18 4.86
CA PRO A 315 1.58 33.34 4.02
C PRO A 315 0.92 32.19 4.79
N GLU A 316 -0.41 32.05 4.66
CA GLU A 316 -1.15 30.90 5.21
C GLU A 316 -1.47 29.80 4.16
N THR A 317 -0.99 29.96 2.93
CA THR A 317 -1.12 28.97 1.84
C THR A 317 0.23 28.53 1.31
N LYS A 318 0.33 27.28 0.85
CA LYS A 318 1.60 26.67 0.40
C LYS A 318 2.14 27.36 -0.85
N GLU A 319 1.24 27.76 -1.76
CA GLU A 319 1.59 28.40 -3.02
C GLU A 319 2.25 29.76 -2.78
N ILE A 320 1.67 30.57 -1.88
CA ILE A 320 2.22 31.90 -1.55
C ILE A 320 3.52 31.75 -0.74
N LEU A 321 3.55 30.81 0.22
CA LEU A 321 4.78 30.48 0.98
C LEU A 321 5.92 30.08 0.04
N SER A 322 5.64 29.21 -0.93
CA SER A 322 6.65 28.74 -1.88
C SER A 322 7.19 29.86 -2.77
N LYS A 323 6.34 30.81 -3.20
CA LYS A 323 6.81 32.01 -3.94
C LYS A 323 7.70 32.89 -3.07
N GLN A 324 7.34 33.08 -1.80
CA GLN A 324 8.13 33.86 -0.85
C GLN A 324 9.51 33.24 -0.62
N ARG A 325 9.58 31.94 -0.30
CA ARG A 325 10.85 31.23 -0.06
C ARG A 325 11.71 31.14 -1.32
N ASN A 326 11.10 30.99 -2.50
CA ASN A 326 11.82 31.07 -3.78
C ASN A 326 12.49 32.44 -3.98
N ARG A 327 11.80 33.57 -3.67
CA ARG A 327 12.41 34.91 -3.72
C ARG A 327 13.59 35.02 -2.74
N TRP A 328 13.42 34.58 -1.50
CA TRP A 328 14.48 34.65 -0.49
C TRP A 328 15.72 33.86 -0.90
N MET A 329 15.53 32.67 -1.47
CA MET A 329 16.62 31.88 -2.02
C MET A 329 17.33 32.64 -3.15
N ARG A 330 16.59 33.14 -4.15
CA ARG A 330 17.19 33.91 -5.27
C ARG A 330 17.96 35.14 -4.78
N GLY A 331 17.41 35.93 -3.86
CA GLY A 331 18.09 37.09 -3.30
C GLY A 331 19.38 36.74 -2.55
N THR A 332 19.37 35.61 -1.82
CA THR A 332 20.57 35.07 -1.18
C THR A 332 21.62 34.66 -2.22
N MET A 333 21.20 33.94 -3.27
CA MET A 333 22.08 33.52 -4.36
C MET A 333 22.70 34.71 -5.10
N GLU A 334 21.89 35.70 -5.49
CA GLU A 334 22.32 36.92 -6.15
C GLU A 334 23.37 37.66 -5.32
N THR A 335 23.09 37.88 -4.03
CA THR A 335 23.99 38.61 -3.13
C THR A 335 25.33 37.90 -2.96
N LEU A 336 25.31 36.60 -2.61
CA LEU A 336 26.53 35.82 -2.40
C LEU A 336 27.36 35.73 -3.69
N TRP A 337 26.71 35.58 -4.85
CA TRP A 337 27.40 35.49 -6.14
C TRP A 337 27.98 36.83 -6.58
N LYS A 338 27.25 37.93 -6.39
CA LYS A 338 27.70 39.29 -6.68
C LYS A 338 28.94 39.66 -5.85
N HIS A 339 28.95 39.26 -4.58
CA HIS A 339 30.03 39.53 -3.62
C HIS A 339 31.00 38.35 -3.43
N ARG A 340 31.03 37.37 -4.34
CA ARG A 340 31.85 36.14 -4.20
C ARG A 340 33.35 36.38 -3.99
N LYS A 341 33.88 37.52 -4.45
CA LYS A 341 35.30 37.90 -4.25
C LYS A 341 35.68 38.15 -2.78
N LEU A 342 34.68 38.39 -1.93
CA LEU A 342 34.86 38.55 -0.48
C LEU A 342 35.04 37.19 0.22
N MET A 343 34.44 36.14 -0.33
CA MET A 343 34.43 34.81 0.28
C MET A 343 35.83 34.19 0.26
N PHE A 344 36.25 33.64 1.40
CA PHE A 344 37.60 33.11 1.63
C PHE A 344 38.75 34.10 1.42
N ASN A 345 38.44 35.40 1.47
CA ASN A 345 39.45 36.44 1.36
C ASN A 345 39.78 37.02 2.75
N PRO A 346 41.01 36.78 3.27
CA PRO A 346 41.42 37.23 4.60
C PRO A 346 41.37 38.75 4.79
N ARG A 347 41.45 39.52 3.70
CA ARG A 347 41.39 41.00 3.73
C ARG A 347 40.09 41.52 4.34
N TYR A 348 39.01 40.75 4.26
CA TYR A 348 37.69 41.12 4.76
C TYR A 348 37.37 40.46 6.12
N GLY A 349 38.40 39.98 6.84
CA GLY A 349 38.28 39.46 8.20
C GLY A 349 37.17 38.40 8.36
N LYS A 350 36.33 38.58 9.39
CA LYS A 350 35.22 37.65 9.70
C LYS A 350 34.12 37.63 8.64
N LEU A 351 33.93 38.73 7.90
CA LEU A 351 32.95 38.78 6.80
C LEU A 351 33.34 37.78 5.71
N GLY A 352 34.61 37.83 5.26
CA GLY A 352 35.11 36.98 4.19
C GLY A 352 35.42 35.54 4.61
N MET A 353 35.96 35.33 5.81
CA MET A 353 36.46 34.02 6.24
C MET A 353 35.44 33.14 6.99
N ILE A 354 34.39 33.74 7.56
CA ILE A 354 33.41 33.00 8.39
C ILE A 354 31.99 33.21 7.90
N SER A 355 31.58 34.47 7.74
CA SER A 355 30.18 34.82 7.48
C SER A 355 29.73 34.34 6.10
N LEU A 356 30.40 34.78 5.03
CA LEU A 356 30.02 34.39 3.67
C LEU A 356 30.17 32.87 3.40
N PRO A 357 31.24 32.18 3.86
CA PRO A 357 31.32 30.73 3.75
C PRO A 357 30.16 29.99 4.42
N TYR A 358 29.76 30.38 5.64
CA TYR A 358 28.60 29.76 6.30
C TYR A 358 27.33 29.87 5.44
N TRP A 359 27.02 31.09 4.99
CA TRP A 359 25.84 31.35 4.16
C TRP A 359 25.91 30.60 2.82
N PHE A 360 27.10 30.38 2.28
CA PHE A 360 27.28 29.61 1.05
C PHE A 360 27.02 28.10 1.26
N PHE A 361 27.63 27.46 2.26
CA PHE A 361 27.50 26.00 2.44
C PHE A 361 26.20 25.54 3.08
N PHE A 362 25.63 26.34 3.99
CA PHE A 362 24.47 25.91 4.78
C PHE A 362 23.16 26.54 4.33
N GLU A 363 23.15 27.82 3.94
CA GLU A 363 21.91 28.49 3.51
C GLU A 363 21.71 28.37 1.98
N PHE A 364 22.74 28.64 1.18
CA PHE A 364 22.70 28.53 -0.27
C PHE A 364 22.69 27.06 -0.72
N LEU A 365 23.69 26.25 -0.35
CA LEU A 365 23.78 24.85 -0.82
C LEU A 365 22.83 23.89 -0.10
N GLY A 366 22.31 24.24 1.08
CA GLY A 366 21.51 23.36 1.94
C GLY A 366 20.37 22.66 1.21
N PRO A 367 19.45 23.39 0.56
CA PRO A 367 18.32 22.77 -0.14
C PRO A 367 18.72 21.82 -1.28
N LEU A 368 19.88 22.04 -1.93
CA LEU A 368 20.38 21.11 -2.96
C LEU A 368 20.95 19.84 -2.35
N VAL A 369 21.72 19.95 -1.26
CA VAL A 369 22.26 18.79 -0.53
C VAL A 369 21.11 17.93 -0.03
N GLU A 370 20.11 18.53 0.63
CA GLU A 370 18.92 17.83 1.10
C GLU A 370 18.13 17.16 -0.03
N PHE A 371 17.89 17.89 -1.13
CA PHE A 371 17.18 17.34 -2.29
C PHE A 371 17.93 16.17 -2.93
N SER A 372 19.27 16.27 -3.06
CA SER A 372 20.09 15.17 -3.56
C SER A 372 20.04 13.94 -2.66
N GLY A 373 19.92 14.13 -1.34
CA GLY A 373 19.74 13.04 -0.38
C GLY A 373 18.47 12.21 -0.65
N TYR A 374 17.35 12.85 -1.01
CA TYR A 374 16.14 12.14 -1.40
C TYR A 374 16.33 11.30 -2.68
N ILE A 375 17.04 11.84 -3.68
CA ILE A 375 17.32 11.13 -4.94
C ILE A 375 18.23 9.93 -4.69
N ILE A 376 19.32 10.14 -3.93
CA ILE A 376 20.29 9.10 -3.59
C ILE A 376 19.64 8.00 -2.75
N PHE A 377 18.79 8.35 -1.78
CA PHE A 377 18.01 7.38 -1.02
C PHE A 377 17.11 6.53 -1.94
N LEU A 378 16.42 7.15 -2.89
CA LEU A 378 15.58 6.42 -3.86
C LEU A 378 16.43 5.46 -4.71
N ILE A 379 17.61 5.89 -5.16
CA ILE A 379 18.56 5.04 -5.89
C ILE A 379 18.96 3.85 -5.01
N PHE A 380 19.39 4.08 -3.77
CA PHE A 380 19.80 3.00 -2.86
C PHE A 380 18.65 2.04 -2.55
N LEU A 381 17.42 2.55 -2.42
CA LEU A 381 16.22 1.76 -2.21
C LEU A 381 15.93 0.85 -3.41
N LEU A 382 16.01 1.38 -4.63
CA LEU A 382 15.79 0.62 -5.87
C LEU A 382 16.83 -0.49 -6.07
N PHE A 383 18.07 -0.28 -5.63
CA PHE A 383 19.14 -1.27 -5.70
C PHE A 383 19.20 -2.22 -4.48
N GLY A 384 18.36 -2.02 -3.47
CA GLY A 384 18.33 -2.87 -2.27
C GLY A 384 19.60 -2.79 -1.39
N ILE A 385 20.37 -1.70 -1.49
CA ILE A 385 21.65 -1.51 -0.78
C ILE A 385 21.52 -0.61 0.47
N VAL A 386 20.29 -0.33 0.91
CA VAL A 386 20.03 0.47 2.11
C VAL A 386 20.38 -0.33 3.36
N ASN A 387 21.30 0.18 4.18
CA ASN A 387 21.52 -0.33 5.53
C ASN A 387 20.44 0.24 6.46
N TRP A 388 19.36 -0.52 6.66
CA TRP A 388 18.18 -0.08 7.43
C TRP A 388 18.50 0.29 8.89
N PRO A 389 19.26 -0.50 9.67
CA PRO A 389 19.64 -0.11 11.03
C PRO A 389 20.36 1.24 11.07
N PHE A 390 21.37 1.43 10.22
CA PHE A 390 22.12 2.69 10.16
C PHE A 390 21.24 3.87 9.74
N PHE A 391 20.41 3.67 8.71
CA PHE A 391 19.49 4.70 8.22
C PHE A 391 18.52 5.16 9.32
N ILE A 392 17.87 4.23 10.03
CA ILE A 392 16.88 4.55 11.07
C ILE A 392 17.55 5.33 12.21
N ILE A 393 18.73 4.90 12.66
CA ILE A 393 19.47 5.58 13.74
C ILE A 393 19.88 6.99 13.31
N LEU A 394 20.48 7.14 12.12
CA LEU A 394 20.93 8.43 11.62
C LEU A 394 19.75 9.38 11.38
N PHE A 395 18.66 8.89 10.79
CA PHE A 395 17.44 9.66 10.58
C PHE A 395 16.83 10.13 11.90
N ALA A 396 16.70 9.23 12.88
CA ALA A 396 16.21 9.57 14.22
C ALA A 396 17.11 10.61 14.91
N LEU A 397 18.44 10.48 14.78
CA LEU A 397 19.42 11.42 15.33
C LEU A 397 19.25 12.83 14.71
N VAL A 398 19.19 12.93 13.38
CA VAL A 398 19.06 14.22 12.68
C VAL A 398 17.73 14.90 13.01
N ILE A 399 16.62 14.16 12.97
CA ILE A 399 15.29 14.70 13.27
C ILE A 399 15.20 15.12 14.73
N SER A 400 15.67 14.29 15.66
CA SER A 400 15.66 14.64 17.09
C SER A 400 16.53 15.85 17.39
N ALA A 401 17.71 15.99 16.76
CA ALA A 401 18.55 17.17 16.89
C ALA A 401 17.85 18.46 16.40
N GLY A 402 17.17 18.41 15.26
CA GLY A 402 16.40 19.55 14.73
C GLY A 402 15.22 19.95 15.62
N ILE A 403 14.51 18.95 16.17
CA ILE A 403 13.42 19.17 17.14
C ILE A 403 13.98 19.78 18.43
N LEU A 404 15.07 19.24 18.96
CA LEU A 404 15.72 19.76 20.18
C LEU A 404 16.21 21.20 20.00
N TYR A 405 16.81 21.54 18.85
CA TYR A 405 17.22 22.91 18.54
C TYR A 405 16.03 23.87 18.50
N SER A 406 14.91 23.43 17.95
CA SER A 406 13.66 24.20 17.90
C SER A 406 13.03 24.39 19.29
N ILE A 407 13.01 23.34 20.12
CA ILE A 407 12.55 23.40 21.51
C ILE A 407 13.45 24.34 22.32
N TYR A 408 14.76 24.26 22.13
CA TYR A 408 15.72 25.17 22.75
C TYR A 408 15.46 26.62 22.34
N ALA A 409 15.17 26.90 21.07
CA ALA A 409 14.80 28.24 20.60
C ALA A 409 13.53 28.77 21.30
N ILE A 410 12.49 27.93 21.43
CA ILE A 410 11.26 28.26 22.17
C ILE A 410 11.58 28.54 23.64
N TRP A 411 12.45 27.75 24.26
CA TRP A 411 12.83 27.92 25.66
C TRP A 411 13.59 29.23 25.89
N VAL A 412 14.54 29.58 25.01
CA VAL A 412 15.27 30.86 25.07
C VAL A 412 14.33 32.05 24.89
N ASP A 413 13.37 31.94 23.95
CA ASP A 413 12.31 32.95 23.72
C ASP A 413 11.39 33.13 24.94
N PHE A 414 11.05 32.02 25.59
CA PHE A 414 10.23 32.05 26.81
C PHE A 414 10.99 32.67 27.99
N LEU A 415 12.28 32.33 28.18
CA LEU A 415 13.12 32.90 29.22
C LEU A 415 13.31 34.40 29.06
N SER A 416 13.42 34.89 27.82
CA SER A 416 13.55 36.32 27.53
C SER A 416 12.23 37.09 27.70
N LYS A 417 11.11 36.41 27.97
CA LYS A 417 9.75 36.98 28.16
C LYS A 417 9.29 37.89 27.01
N GLN A 418 9.71 37.59 25.78
CA GLN A 418 9.52 38.54 24.69
C GLN A 418 8.09 38.62 24.18
N VAL A 419 7.43 37.47 23.95
CA VAL A 419 6.17 37.46 23.17
C VAL A 419 5.16 36.42 23.66
N TYR A 420 5.46 35.12 23.51
CA TYR A 420 4.50 34.06 23.81
C TYR A 420 4.61 33.61 25.27
N THR A 421 3.92 34.32 26.16
CA THR A 421 3.99 34.09 27.61
C THR A 421 3.00 33.04 28.13
N LYS A 422 2.00 32.66 27.32
CA LYS A 422 0.97 31.67 27.69
C LYS A 422 1.53 30.24 27.58
N ARG A 423 1.39 29.41 28.63
CA ARG A 423 1.82 27.98 28.61
C ARG A 423 1.27 27.18 27.43
N LYS A 424 0.02 27.47 27.03
CA LYS A 424 -0.66 26.83 25.89
C LYS A 424 0.06 27.10 24.56
N ASP A 425 0.61 28.29 24.40
CA ASP A 425 1.31 28.71 23.19
C ASP A 425 2.64 27.96 23.07
N SER A 426 3.37 27.82 24.18
CA SER A 426 4.61 27.03 24.24
C SER A 426 4.38 25.57 23.85
N LEU A 427 3.34 24.92 24.39
CA LEU A 427 2.99 23.54 24.01
C LEU A 427 2.60 23.42 22.53
N THR A 428 1.88 24.42 22.00
CA THR A 428 1.50 24.46 20.58
C THR A 428 2.71 24.60 19.68
N LEU A 429 3.70 25.41 20.07
CA LEU A 429 4.97 25.57 19.34
C LEU A 429 5.85 24.31 19.44
N VAL A 430 5.87 23.61 20.57
CA VAL A 430 6.55 22.31 20.69
C VAL A 430 5.93 21.27 19.75
N ALA A 431 4.59 21.22 19.68
CA ALA A 431 3.91 20.36 18.70
C ALA A 431 4.24 20.78 17.25
N ALA A 432 4.34 22.09 16.98
CA ALA A 432 4.77 22.58 15.68
C ALA A 432 6.22 22.16 15.36
N ALA A 433 7.13 22.17 16.33
CA ALA A 433 8.52 21.74 16.16
C ALA A 433 8.64 20.25 15.78
N ILE A 434 7.79 19.40 16.35
CA ILE A 434 7.76 17.96 16.00
C ILE A 434 7.22 17.75 14.58
N LEU A 435 6.22 18.53 14.16
CA LEU A 435 5.57 18.38 12.85
C LEU A 435 6.30 19.12 11.71
N GLU A 436 7.11 20.11 12.03
CA GLU A 436 7.78 20.99 11.06
C GLU A 436 8.68 20.22 10.07
N PRO A 437 9.55 19.28 10.51
CA PRO A 437 10.41 18.51 9.61
C PRO A 437 9.63 17.66 8.60
N ILE A 438 8.40 17.26 8.94
CA ILE A 438 7.57 16.34 8.15
C ILE A 438 6.67 17.12 7.17
N TYR A 439 6.17 18.29 7.57
CA TYR A 439 5.16 19.02 6.80
C TYR A 439 5.65 20.32 6.16
N PHE A 440 6.38 21.16 6.90
CA PHE A 440 6.76 22.50 6.44
C PHE A 440 8.14 22.51 5.79
N HIS A 441 9.11 21.82 6.39
CA HIS A 441 10.48 21.76 5.88
C HIS A 441 10.56 21.24 4.43
N PRO A 442 9.85 20.16 4.02
CA PRO A 442 9.87 19.71 2.63
C PRO A 442 9.32 20.75 1.63
N ILE A 443 8.39 21.61 2.07
CA ILE A 443 7.85 22.69 1.24
C ILE A 443 8.93 23.77 1.04
N VAL A 444 9.66 24.12 2.11
CA VAL A 444 10.76 25.09 2.07
C VAL A 444 11.91 24.58 1.20
N VAL A 445 12.33 23.33 1.36
CA VAL A 445 13.38 22.70 0.52
C VAL A 445 12.97 22.73 -0.95
N LYS A 446 11.74 22.30 -1.27
CA LYS A 446 11.21 22.36 -2.63
C LYS A 446 11.23 23.78 -3.18
N ALA A 447 10.79 24.77 -2.40
CA ALA A 447 10.80 26.17 -2.81
C ALA A 447 12.22 26.70 -3.05
N GLY A 448 13.19 26.27 -2.24
CA GLY A 448 14.62 26.56 -2.41
C GLY A 448 15.15 25.99 -3.73
N VAL A 449 14.90 24.71 -4.01
CA VAL A 449 15.30 24.06 -5.29
C VAL A 449 14.65 24.75 -6.49
N MET A 450 13.37 25.14 -6.40
CA MET A 450 12.72 25.94 -7.45
C MET A 450 13.38 27.33 -7.61
N GLY A 451 13.82 27.95 -6.50
CA GLY A 451 14.60 29.19 -6.52
C GLY A 451 15.91 29.05 -7.32
N PHE A 452 16.63 27.94 -7.15
CA PHE A 452 17.80 27.61 -7.96
C PHE A 452 17.46 27.54 -9.45
N ILE A 453 16.40 26.81 -9.80
CA ILE A 453 15.97 26.66 -11.19
C ILE A 453 15.61 28.02 -11.80
N ASP A 454 14.85 28.85 -11.07
CA ASP A 454 14.39 30.15 -11.56
C ASP A 454 15.52 31.17 -11.69
N TYR A 455 16.52 31.12 -10.80
CA TYR A 455 17.74 31.91 -10.90
C TYR A 455 18.47 31.65 -12.23
N PHE A 456 18.72 30.37 -12.56
CA PHE A 456 19.38 30.01 -13.83
C PHE A 456 18.53 30.28 -15.07
N LYS A 457 17.19 30.29 -14.93
CA LYS A 457 16.26 30.65 -16.00
C LYS A 457 16.10 32.17 -16.20
N LYS A 458 16.75 33.02 -15.40
CA LYS A 458 16.61 34.49 -15.43
C LYS A 458 15.15 34.95 -15.35
N SER A 459 14.32 34.26 -14.57
CA SER A 459 12.93 34.67 -14.36
C SER A 459 12.88 35.88 -13.41
N HIS A 460 12.61 37.07 -13.96
CA HIS A 460 12.56 38.33 -13.21
C HIS A 460 11.16 38.70 -12.69
N SER A 461 10.10 37.95 -13.04
CA SER A 461 8.73 38.36 -12.68
C SER A 461 8.30 37.90 -11.29
N TRP A 462 7.67 38.83 -10.57
CA TRP A 462 6.99 38.60 -9.29
C TRP A 462 5.50 38.43 -9.58
N GLY A 463 4.93 37.25 -9.33
CA GLY A 463 3.48 37.05 -9.44
C GLY A 463 2.74 37.70 -8.27
N GLU A 464 1.52 38.19 -8.50
CA GLU A 464 0.72 38.89 -7.48
C GLU A 464 0.57 38.06 -6.19
N MET A 465 0.82 38.73 -5.05
CA MET A 465 0.74 38.18 -3.72
C MET A 465 -0.60 38.61 -3.09
N THR A 466 -1.65 37.84 -3.31
CA THR A 466 -2.97 38.10 -2.72
C THR A 466 -2.94 37.74 -1.23
N ARG A 467 -2.72 38.74 -0.37
CA ARG A 467 -2.88 38.59 1.09
C ARG A 467 -4.37 38.61 1.44
N GLN A 468 -4.76 37.93 2.52
CA GLN A 468 -6.20 37.73 2.81
C GLN A 468 -6.89 39.03 3.23
N GLY A 469 -6.17 39.98 3.84
CA GLY A 469 -6.80 41.11 4.51
C GLY A 469 -7.70 40.63 5.67
N PHE A 470 -8.04 41.53 6.59
CA PHE A 470 -8.64 41.15 7.86
C PHE A 470 -10.15 40.77 7.82
N ASN A 471 -10.75 40.46 6.66
CA ASN A 471 -12.19 40.14 6.57
C ASN A 471 -12.51 38.91 5.70
N GLN A 472 -13.19 37.92 6.28
CA GLN A 472 -13.66 36.68 5.64
C GLN A 472 -15.17 36.74 5.33
N THR A 473 -15.56 36.86 4.06
CA THR A 473 -16.98 36.87 3.63
C THR A 473 -17.21 36.05 2.35
N ILE A 474 -17.48 34.74 2.48
CA ILE A 474 -17.98 33.88 1.37
C ILE A 474 -19.20 33.02 1.78
N GLU A 475 -19.81 33.21 2.97
CA GLU A 475 -20.87 32.30 3.46
C GLU A 475 -22.31 32.59 3.00
N HIS A 476 -22.59 33.63 2.21
CA HIS A 476 -23.98 34.03 1.90
C HIS A 476 -24.42 33.73 0.46
N LEU A 477 -24.72 32.46 0.14
CA LEU A 477 -25.46 32.06 -1.07
C LEU A 477 -26.66 31.14 -0.73
N PRO A 478 -27.82 31.24 -1.44
CA PRO A 478 -29.00 30.40 -1.22
C PRO A 478 -28.74 28.90 -1.42
N TRP A 479 -29.37 28.04 -0.58
CA TRP A 479 -29.09 26.60 -0.50
C TRP A 479 -29.27 25.83 -1.83
N LYS A 480 -30.29 26.15 -2.63
CA LYS A 480 -30.55 25.50 -3.92
C LYS A 480 -29.45 25.79 -4.95
N LEU A 481 -29.00 27.05 -5.03
CA LEU A 481 -27.87 27.43 -5.89
C LEU A 481 -26.56 26.80 -5.41
N ARG A 482 -26.39 26.65 -4.09
CA ARG A 482 -25.22 25.99 -3.49
C ARG A 482 -25.14 24.51 -3.87
N ILE A 483 -26.27 23.79 -3.82
CA ILE A 483 -26.33 22.38 -4.21
C ILE A 483 -26.11 22.23 -5.72
N ALA A 484 -26.80 23.00 -6.57
CA ALA A 484 -26.65 22.90 -8.02
C ALA A 484 -25.21 23.20 -8.49
N ARG A 485 -24.56 24.22 -7.90
CA ARG A 485 -23.15 24.52 -8.17
C ARG A 485 -22.22 23.43 -7.63
N LYS A 486 -22.49 22.86 -6.45
CA LYS A 486 -21.73 21.71 -5.94
C LYS A 486 -21.86 20.50 -6.86
N LEU A 487 -23.05 20.18 -7.34
CA LEU A 487 -23.31 18.98 -8.14
C LEU A 487 -22.65 19.07 -9.53
N THR A 488 -22.78 20.21 -10.20
CA THR A 488 -22.08 20.50 -11.46
C THR A 488 -20.56 20.50 -11.31
N TYR A 489 -20.04 21.04 -10.19
CA TYR A 489 -18.62 20.98 -9.87
C TYR A 489 -18.13 19.55 -9.61
N SER A 490 -18.92 18.75 -8.87
CA SER A 490 -18.64 17.35 -8.62
C SER A 490 -18.59 16.53 -9.91
N LEU A 491 -19.52 16.73 -10.84
CA LEU A 491 -19.52 16.06 -12.15
C LEU A 491 -18.28 16.40 -13.00
N LYS A 492 -17.79 17.65 -12.95
CA LYS A 492 -16.55 18.04 -13.64
C LYS A 492 -15.33 17.30 -13.09
N LYS A 493 -15.24 17.17 -11.76
CA LYS A 493 -14.16 16.42 -11.11
C LYS A 493 -14.27 14.92 -11.36
N TRP A 494 -15.47 14.37 -11.22
CA TRP A 494 -15.74 12.97 -11.50
C TRP A 494 -15.36 12.62 -12.94
N GLY A 495 -15.72 13.45 -13.92
CA GLY A 495 -15.33 13.22 -15.32
C GLY A 495 -13.82 13.12 -15.54
N ALA A 496 -13.02 14.01 -14.93
CA ALA A 496 -11.56 13.94 -15.00
C ALA A 496 -11.00 12.68 -14.30
N PHE A 497 -11.60 12.31 -13.17
CA PHE A 497 -11.22 11.14 -12.40
C PHE A 497 -11.55 9.82 -13.13
N SER A 498 -12.73 9.71 -13.74
CA SER A 498 -13.17 8.53 -14.50
C SER A 498 -12.30 8.25 -15.73
N VAL A 499 -11.80 9.29 -16.40
CA VAL A 499 -10.84 9.13 -17.51
C VAL A 499 -9.54 8.51 -17.02
N MET A 500 -9.02 8.97 -15.87
CA MET A 500 -7.83 8.37 -15.27
C MET A 500 -8.08 6.92 -14.83
N PHE A 501 -9.24 6.65 -14.23
CA PHE A 501 -9.61 5.28 -13.83
C PHE A 501 -9.66 4.34 -15.03
N LEU A 502 -10.30 4.77 -16.12
CA LEU A 502 -10.32 4.03 -17.38
C LEU A 502 -8.91 3.77 -17.91
N GLY A 503 -8.03 4.78 -17.92
CA GLY A 503 -6.66 4.64 -18.41
C GLY A 503 -5.83 3.64 -17.60
N LEU A 504 -5.84 3.74 -16.27
CA LEU A 504 -5.10 2.84 -15.39
C LEU A 504 -5.65 1.40 -15.44
N PHE A 505 -6.97 1.25 -15.52
CA PHE A 505 -7.57 -0.07 -15.61
C PHE A 505 -7.30 -0.74 -16.97
N LEU A 506 -7.37 0.01 -18.08
CA LEU A 506 -6.95 -0.47 -19.40
C LEU A 506 -5.47 -0.88 -19.44
N LEU A 507 -4.60 -0.16 -18.74
CA LEU A 507 -3.19 -0.54 -18.61
C LEU A 507 -3.03 -1.90 -17.91
N SER A 508 -3.83 -2.17 -16.88
CA SER A 508 -3.82 -3.46 -16.19
C SER A 508 -4.31 -4.61 -17.07
N ILE A 509 -5.34 -4.38 -17.89
CA ILE A 509 -5.84 -5.36 -18.88
C ILE A 509 -4.77 -5.63 -19.95
N ALA A 510 -4.08 -4.59 -20.43
CA ALA A 510 -3.01 -4.74 -21.39
C ALA A 510 -1.83 -5.54 -20.81
N ALA A 511 -1.48 -5.29 -19.54
CA ALA A 511 -0.46 -6.06 -18.83
C ALA A 511 -0.86 -7.54 -18.68
N GLU A 512 -2.11 -7.82 -18.31
CA GLU A 512 -2.67 -9.18 -18.23
C GLU A 512 -2.61 -9.90 -19.58
N TRP A 513 -3.06 -9.25 -20.66
CA TRP A 513 -3.01 -9.82 -22.00
C TRP A 513 -1.58 -10.10 -22.49
N LEU A 514 -0.65 -9.15 -22.29
CA LEU A 514 0.76 -9.31 -22.63
C LEU A 514 1.40 -10.46 -21.85
N TRP A 515 1.07 -10.57 -20.55
CA TRP A 515 1.55 -11.65 -19.70
C TRP A 515 1.10 -13.02 -20.22
N TYR A 516 -0.19 -13.17 -20.55
CA TYR A 516 -0.69 -14.44 -21.08
C TYR A 516 -0.08 -14.78 -22.44
N THR A 517 0.00 -13.81 -23.35
CA THR A 517 0.56 -14.01 -24.70
C THR A 517 2.04 -14.40 -24.65
N TYR A 518 2.79 -13.86 -23.68
CA TYR A 518 4.21 -14.17 -23.52
C TYR A 518 4.46 -15.54 -22.88
N ASN A 519 3.76 -15.82 -21.78
CA ASN A 519 4.01 -17.04 -20.99
C ASN A 519 3.37 -18.29 -21.59
N PHE A 520 2.33 -18.14 -22.41
CA PHE A 520 1.57 -19.26 -22.93
C PHE A 520 1.40 -19.16 -24.46
N LYS A 521 2.37 -19.73 -25.18
CA LYS A 521 2.50 -19.61 -26.65
C LYS A 521 1.45 -20.36 -27.47
N GLN A 522 0.55 -21.11 -26.83
CA GLN A 522 -0.42 -21.98 -27.50
C GLN A 522 -1.74 -21.25 -27.83
N PHE A 523 -1.88 -19.96 -27.50
CA PHE A 523 -3.16 -19.24 -27.55
C PHE A 523 -3.39 -18.38 -28.79
N ASP A 524 -4.65 -18.25 -29.19
CA ASP A 524 -5.09 -17.17 -30.08
C ASP A 524 -5.14 -15.84 -29.31
N GLY A 525 -4.02 -15.12 -29.35
CA GLY A 525 -3.87 -13.83 -28.68
C GLY A 525 -4.91 -12.79 -29.12
N SER A 526 -5.52 -12.92 -30.30
CA SER A 526 -6.50 -11.96 -30.82
C SER A 526 -7.90 -12.18 -30.25
N LEU A 527 -8.35 -13.44 -30.17
CA LEU A 527 -9.61 -13.82 -29.55
C LEU A 527 -9.59 -13.54 -28.04
N LEU A 528 -8.47 -13.87 -27.38
CA LEU A 528 -8.25 -13.59 -25.96
C LEU A 528 -8.30 -12.09 -25.68
N ALA A 529 -7.62 -11.25 -26.48
CA ALA A 529 -7.61 -9.80 -26.31
C ALA A 529 -9.03 -9.21 -26.34
N LYS A 530 -9.84 -9.62 -27.32
CA LYS A 530 -11.19 -9.07 -27.52
C LYS A 530 -12.10 -9.38 -26.33
N ASN A 531 -12.16 -10.64 -25.91
CA ASN A 531 -13.07 -11.06 -24.85
C ASN A 531 -12.61 -10.58 -23.48
N LEU A 532 -11.30 -10.63 -23.21
CA LEU A 532 -10.73 -10.06 -21.98
C LEU A 532 -11.02 -8.57 -21.87
N LEU A 533 -10.83 -7.80 -22.95
CA LEU A 533 -11.11 -6.36 -22.96
C LEU A 533 -12.59 -6.07 -22.71
N PHE A 534 -13.50 -6.76 -23.43
CA PHE A 534 -14.93 -6.52 -23.28
C PHE A 534 -15.43 -6.82 -21.87
N ASN A 535 -15.11 -8.00 -21.34
CA ASN A 535 -15.58 -8.43 -20.02
C ASN A 535 -15.08 -7.49 -18.90
N ASN A 536 -13.83 -7.04 -18.99
CA ASN A 536 -13.28 -6.09 -18.04
C ASN A 536 -13.82 -4.67 -18.22
N LEU A 537 -14.18 -4.24 -19.44
CA LEU A 537 -14.82 -2.94 -19.67
C LEU A 537 -16.22 -2.89 -19.06
N VAL A 538 -17.04 -3.94 -19.25
CA VAL A 538 -18.36 -4.02 -18.61
C VAL A 538 -18.23 -3.87 -17.10
N PHE A 539 -17.34 -4.64 -16.48
CA PHE A 539 -17.07 -4.58 -15.04
C PHE A 539 -16.58 -3.19 -14.59
N LEU A 540 -15.63 -2.58 -15.31
CA LEU A 540 -15.14 -1.24 -15.00
C LEU A 540 -16.25 -0.19 -15.02
N PHE A 541 -17.12 -0.20 -16.02
CA PHE A 541 -18.20 0.77 -16.12
C PHE A 541 -19.24 0.60 -15.00
N GLN A 542 -19.51 -0.63 -14.56
CA GLN A 542 -20.33 -0.90 -13.38
C GLN A 542 -19.69 -0.30 -12.11
N LEU A 543 -18.36 -0.43 -11.95
CA LEU A 543 -17.63 0.19 -10.84
C LEU A 543 -17.61 1.72 -10.91
N ILE A 544 -17.42 2.31 -12.10
CA ILE A 544 -17.50 3.76 -12.32
C ILE A 544 -18.88 4.29 -11.91
N PHE A 545 -19.96 3.57 -12.20
CA PHE A 545 -21.29 3.97 -11.74
C PHE A 545 -21.39 3.93 -10.21
N GLY A 546 -21.09 2.80 -9.58
CA GLY A 546 -21.22 2.61 -8.13
C GLY A 546 -20.37 3.59 -7.32
N ILE A 547 -19.08 3.71 -7.65
CA ILE A 547 -18.15 4.63 -6.96
C ILE A 547 -18.50 6.09 -7.29
N GLY A 548 -19.00 6.38 -8.48
CA GLY A 548 -19.40 7.72 -8.89
C GLY A 548 -20.61 8.25 -8.09
N ILE A 549 -21.63 7.41 -7.86
CA ILE A 549 -22.76 7.77 -7.00
C ILE A 549 -22.28 8.03 -5.56
N LEU A 550 -21.42 7.16 -5.03
CA LEU A 550 -20.82 7.32 -3.70
C LEU A 550 -20.04 8.64 -3.58
N TYR A 551 -19.20 8.96 -4.59
CA TYR A 551 -18.43 10.21 -4.64
C TYR A 551 -19.36 11.43 -4.61
N MET A 552 -20.45 11.42 -5.37
CA MET A 552 -21.42 12.52 -5.42
C MET A 552 -22.08 12.74 -4.05
N ILE A 553 -22.51 11.67 -3.37
CA ILE A 553 -23.10 11.74 -2.03
C ILE A 553 -22.09 12.30 -1.01
N LEU A 554 -20.87 11.75 -0.99
CA LEU A 554 -19.83 12.17 -0.06
C LEU A 554 -19.41 13.64 -0.28
N ASN A 555 -19.41 14.11 -1.52
CA ASN A 555 -19.02 15.49 -1.83
C ASN A 555 -20.09 16.52 -1.38
N LEU A 556 -21.36 16.10 -1.29
CA LEU A 556 -22.40 16.92 -0.68
C LEU A 556 -22.14 17.13 0.82
N ILE A 557 -21.69 16.07 1.52
CA ILE A 557 -21.35 16.08 2.95
C ILE A 557 -20.02 16.83 3.17
N LYS A 558 -18.91 16.30 2.66
CA LYS A 558 -17.56 16.85 2.84
C LYS A 558 -16.63 16.42 1.69
N GLU A 559 -16.19 17.39 0.91
CA GLU A 559 -15.35 17.16 -0.28
C GLU A 559 -14.06 16.38 0.02
N SER A 560 -13.41 16.62 1.17
CA SER A 560 -12.18 15.90 1.52
C SER A 560 -12.40 14.40 1.72
N TRP A 561 -13.57 14.00 2.22
CA TRP A 561 -13.92 12.58 2.41
C TRP A 561 -14.16 11.91 1.07
N ALA A 562 -14.92 12.56 0.19
CA ALA A 562 -15.14 12.10 -1.17
C ALA A 562 -13.80 11.85 -1.90
N LYS A 563 -12.85 12.79 -1.79
CA LYS A 563 -11.52 12.63 -2.41
C LYS A 563 -10.74 11.43 -1.87
N ILE A 564 -10.62 11.33 -0.54
CA ILE A 564 -9.79 10.29 0.09
C ILE A 564 -10.39 8.90 -0.17
N ILE A 565 -11.70 8.74 0.02
CA ILE A 565 -12.39 7.45 -0.13
C ILE A 565 -12.33 6.99 -1.59
N THR A 566 -12.64 7.88 -2.54
CA THR A 566 -12.63 7.53 -3.97
C THR A 566 -11.23 7.19 -4.47
N VAL A 567 -10.20 7.95 -4.10
CA VAL A 567 -8.81 7.59 -4.46
C VAL A 567 -8.44 6.23 -3.88
N THR A 568 -8.73 6.00 -2.60
CA THR A 568 -8.40 4.73 -1.93
C THR A 568 -9.10 3.55 -2.59
N LEU A 569 -10.41 3.65 -2.83
CA LEU A 569 -11.21 2.59 -3.47
C LEU A 569 -10.71 2.26 -4.88
N CYS A 570 -10.49 3.27 -5.73
CA CYS A 570 -10.05 3.03 -7.11
C CYS A 570 -8.60 2.53 -7.17
N THR A 571 -7.72 3.00 -6.28
CA THR A 571 -6.38 2.43 -6.14
C THR A 571 -6.46 0.96 -5.77
N LEU A 572 -7.28 0.59 -4.78
CA LEU A 572 -7.47 -0.81 -4.39
C LEU A 572 -8.00 -1.64 -5.56
N VAL A 573 -9.03 -1.18 -6.28
CA VAL A 573 -9.58 -1.93 -7.43
C VAL A 573 -8.49 -2.23 -8.47
N VAL A 574 -7.68 -1.24 -8.86
CA VAL A 574 -6.62 -1.46 -9.86
C VAL A 574 -5.56 -2.42 -9.32
N LEU A 575 -5.14 -2.28 -8.06
CA LEU A 575 -4.19 -3.20 -7.43
C LEU A 575 -4.71 -4.62 -7.39
N THR A 576 -5.97 -4.81 -6.99
CA THR A 576 -6.57 -6.13 -6.91
C THR A 576 -6.71 -6.78 -8.28
N GLN A 577 -6.91 -6.02 -9.37
CA GLN A 577 -6.85 -6.57 -10.73
C GLN A 577 -5.48 -7.20 -11.03
N TYR A 578 -4.38 -6.54 -10.67
CA TYR A 578 -3.03 -7.11 -10.82
C TYR A 578 -2.85 -8.38 -9.98
N ILE A 579 -3.31 -8.35 -8.73
CA ILE A 579 -3.22 -9.51 -7.83
C ILE A 579 -4.01 -10.69 -8.40
N PHE A 580 -5.24 -10.46 -8.86
CA PHE A 580 -6.10 -11.54 -9.36
C PHE A 580 -5.57 -12.19 -10.63
N PHE A 581 -5.04 -11.42 -11.60
CA PHE A 581 -4.51 -12.06 -12.80
C PHE A 581 -3.17 -12.76 -12.52
N LEU A 582 -2.32 -12.22 -11.64
CA LEU A 582 -1.08 -12.90 -11.24
C LEU A 582 -1.38 -14.22 -10.51
N TYR A 583 -2.37 -14.20 -9.60
CA TYR A 583 -2.87 -15.42 -8.97
C TYR A 583 -3.41 -16.42 -10.00
N PHE A 584 -4.22 -15.97 -10.95
CA PHE A 584 -4.75 -16.84 -12.01
C PHE A 584 -3.64 -17.39 -12.91
N ALA A 585 -2.63 -16.58 -13.22
CA ALA A 585 -1.50 -16.99 -14.05
C ALA A 585 -0.64 -18.07 -13.40
N GLU A 586 -0.54 -18.06 -12.07
CA GLU A 586 0.22 -19.05 -11.30
C GLU A 586 -0.62 -20.30 -10.98
N SER A 587 -1.86 -20.10 -10.52
CA SER A 587 -2.71 -21.18 -10.00
C SER A 587 -3.60 -21.84 -11.06
N HIS A 588 -3.72 -21.23 -12.25
CA HIS A 588 -4.68 -21.57 -13.30
C HIS A 588 -6.16 -21.55 -12.85
N ASN A 589 -6.45 -21.04 -11.65
CA ASN A 589 -7.76 -20.99 -11.01
C ASN A 589 -8.17 -19.53 -10.76
N MET A 590 -9.47 -19.26 -10.83
CA MET A 590 -10.00 -17.93 -10.48
C MET A 590 -10.18 -17.84 -8.97
N LEU A 591 -9.70 -16.75 -8.35
CA LEU A 591 -9.90 -16.51 -6.92
C LEU A 591 -11.32 -16.00 -6.68
N GLY A 592 -12.04 -16.58 -5.74
CA GLY A 592 -13.42 -16.26 -5.42
C GLY A 592 -13.66 -16.08 -3.92
N ALA A 593 -14.82 -16.53 -3.43
CA ALA A 593 -15.16 -16.50 -2.01
C ALA A 593 -14.36 -17.51 -1.17
N ASP A 594 -13.65 -18.44 -1.81
CA ASP A 594 -12.77 -19.41 -1.17
C ASP A 594 -11.68 -18.75 -0.30
N VAL A 595 -11.26 -17.53 -0.66
CA VAL A 595 -10.29 -16.75 0.13
C VAL A 595 -10.72 -16.50 1.58
N ARG A 596 -12.03 -16.44 1.88
CA ARG A 596 -12.55 -16.17 3.24
C ARG A 596 -12.39 -17.35 4.19
N TYR A 597 -12.14 -18.54 3.64
CA TYR A 597 -12.10 -19.77 4.40
C TYR A 597 -10.67 -20.22 4.71
N TYR A 598 -9.66 -19.49 4.22
CA TYR A 598 -8.31 -19.60 4.73
C TYR A 598 -8.15 -18.70 5.96
N SER A 599 -7.63 -19.25 7.04
CA SER A 599 -7.17 -18.50 8.20
C SER A 599 -5.99 -17.58 7.83
N ALA A 600 -5.74 -16.58 8.69
CA ALA A 600 -4.62 -15.67 8.49
C ALA A 600 -3.26 -16.39 8.48
N GLU A 601 -3.12 -17.46 9.28
CA GLU A 601 -1.88 -18.24 9.34
C GLU A 601 -1.71 -19.14 8.11
N GLU A 602 -2.79 -19.76 7.62
CA GLU A 602 -2.74 -20.50 6.35
C GLU A 602 -2.35 -19.59 5.18
N MET A 603 -2.98 -18.40 5.07
CA MET A 603 -2.60 -17.44 4.03
C MET A 603 -1.14 -17.00 4.14
N LYS A 604 -0.66 -16.78 5.36
CA LYS A 604 0.73 -16.39 5.59
C LYS A 604 1.69 -17.52 5.19
N GLN A 605 1.42 -18.75 5.60
CA GLN A 605 2.21 -19.93 5.23
C GLN A 605 2.24 -20.13 3.71
N ILE A 606 1.10 -20.00 3.03
CA ILE A 606 1.00 -20.06 1.56
C ILE A 606 1.85 -18.96 0.91
N LEU A 607 1.74 -17.71 1.36
CA LEU A 607 2.48 -16.57 0.77
C LEU A 607 3.99 -16.61 1.06
N GLN A 608 4.40 -17.17 2.21
CA GLN A 608 5.82 -17.35 2.56
C GLN A 608 6.44 -18.49 1.75
N THR A 609 5.80 -19.66 1.75
CA THR A 609 6.30 -20.87 1.10
C THR A 609 6.28 -20.77 -0.43
N SER A 610 5.39 -19.96 -1.01
CA SER A 610 5.40 -19.60 -2.44
C SER A 610 6.47 -18.57 -2.81
N GLY A 611 7.09 -17.90 -1.83
CA GLY A 611 8.04 -16.81 -2.04
C GLY A 611 7.43 -15.48 -2.49
N MET A 612 6.12 -15.31 -2.32
CA MET A 612 5.44 -14.05 -2.59
C MET A 612 5.86 -12.95 -1.59
N LEU A 613 6.18 -13.29 -0.34
CA LEU A 613 6.66 -12.33 0.69
C LEU A 613 8.16 -11.99 0.61
N SER A 614 8.73 -11.90 -0.60
CA SER A 614 10.13 -11.47 -0.77
C SER A 614 10.26 -9.94 -0.76
N ALA A 615 11.41 -9.42 -0.31
CA ALA A 615 11.70 -7.98 -0.31
C ALA A 615 11.54 -7.34 -1.71
N LYS A 616 11.91 -8.09 -2.77
CA LYS A 616 11.71 -7.69 -4.17
C LYS A 616 10.24 -7.50 -4.50
N ASN A 617 9.39 -8.47 -4.16
CA ASN A 617 7.96 -8.43 -4.46
C ASN A 617 7.25 -7.33 -3.65
N ILE A 618 7.66 -7.11 -2.40
CA ILE A 618 7.19 -6.00 -1.57
C ILE A 618 7.56 -4.66 -2.21
N ALA A 619 8.80 -4.50 -2.69
CA ALA A 619 9.23 -3.28 -3.38
C ALA A 619 8.43 -3.04 -4.68
N LEU A 620 8.21 -4.09 -5.48
CA LEU A 620 7.37 -4.02 -6.68
C LEU A 620 5.92 -3.64 -6.34
N MET A 621 5.37 -4.19 -5.25
CA MET A 621 4.04 -3.83 -4.77
C MET A 621 3.95 -2.37 -4.34
N VAL A 622 4.97 -1.85 -3.63
CA VAL A 622 5.05 -0.43 -3.25
C VAL A 622 5.14 0.47 -4.49
N ILE A 623 5.92 0.08 -5.50
CA ILE A 623 6.00 0.80 -6.78
C ILE A 623 4.64 0.79 -7.49
N LEU A 624 3.94 -0.34 -7.51
CA LEU A 624 2.62 -0.46 -8.13
C LEU A 624 1.57 0.38 -7.37
N ILE A 625 1.60 0.39 -6.03
CA ILE A 625 0.76 1.25 -5.19
C ILE A 625 1.05 2.72 -5.49
N ALA A 626 2.32 3.13 -5.54
CA ALA A 626 2.67 4.52 -5.85
C ALA A 626 2.28 4.90 -7.28
N GLY A 627 2.52 4.01 -8.25
CA GLY A 627 2.21 4.18 -9.66
C GLY A 627 0.71 4.26 -9.97
N THR A 628 -0.14 3.70 -9.11
CA THR A 628 -1.61 3.80 -9.23
C THR A 628 -2.19 4.94 -8.38
N LEU A 629 -1.71 5.13 -7.15
CA LEU A 629 -2.19 6.15 -6.22
C LEU A 629 -1.83 7.57 -6.67
N LEU A 630 -0.60 7.80 -7.16
CA LEU A 630 -0.15 9.14 -7.54
C LEU A 630 -0.98 9.72 -8.70
N PRO A 631 -1.26 9.00 -9.81
CA PRO A 631 -2.14 9.51 -10.86
C PRO A 631 -3.56 9.77 -10.38
N PHE A 632 -4.14 8.92 -9.53
CA PHE A 632 -5.46 9.18 -8.94
C PHE A 632 -5.47 10.42 -8.04
N TRP A 633 -4.42 10.60 -7.24
CA TRP A 633 -4.25 11.77 -6.37
C TRP A 633 -4.08 13.08 -7.15
N ILE A 634 -3.47 13.01 -8.32
CA ILE A 634 -3.39 14.13 -9.27
C ILE A 634 -4.76 14.36 -9.92
N ALA A 635 -5.40 13.31 -10.43
CA ALA A 635 -6.67 13.39 -11.16
C ALA A 635 -7.81 13.96 -10.30
N VAL A 636 -7.89 13.59 -9.01
CA VAL A 636 -8.95 14.06 -8.09
C VAL A 636 -8.88 15.58 -7.81
N LYS A 637 -7.74 16.21 -8.10
CA LYS A 637 -7.55 17.67 -7.99
C LYS A 637 -7.90 18.41 -9.28
N GLN A 638 -7.96 17.69 -10.41
CA GLN A 638 -8.31 18.25 -11.70
C GLN A 638 -9.84 18.28 -11.88
N ALA A 639 -10.30 19.14 -12.78
CA ALA A 639 -11.70 19.21 -13.17
C ALA A 639 -11.76 19.35 -14.69
N HIS A 640 -12.63 18.57 -15.32
CA HIS A 640 -12.87 18.70 -16.75
C HIS A 640 -13.60 20.02 -17.06
N ARG A 641 -13.38 20.60 -18.24
CA ARG A 641 -14.04 21.87 -18.65
C ARG A 641 -15.57 21.74 -18.61
N SER A 642 -16.06 20.58 -19.05
CA SER A 642 -17.49 20.26 -19.17
C SER A 642 -17.92 19.19 -18.15
N TRP A 643 -19.11 19.37 -17.57
CA TRP A 643 -19.75 18.41 -16.65
C TRP A 643 -20.39 17.22 -17.38
N TYR A 644 -20.64 17.35 -18.70
CA TYR A 644 -21.24 16.30 -19.54
C TYR A 644 -20.40 15.02 -19.56
N ILE A 645 -19.07 15.11 -19.44
CA ILE A 645 -18.20 13.91 -19.40
C ILE A 645 -18.47 13.08 -18.15
N GLY A 646 -18.55 13.71 -16.98
CA GLY A 646 -18.89 13.01 -15.75
C GLY A 646 -20.28 12.37 -15.81
N LEU A 647 -21.24 13.06 -16.43
CA LEU A 647 -22.58 12.51 -16.66
C LEU A 647 -22.55 11.32 -17.62
N ALA A 648 -21.82 11.41 -18.74
CA ALA A 648 -21.73 10.35 -19.74
C ALA A 648 -21.16 9.05 -19.15
N PHE A 649 -20.10 9.15 -18.33
CA PHE A 649 -19.56 7.99 -17.62
C PHE A 649 -20.57 7.34 -16.66
N LEU A 650 -21.38 8.14 -15.95
CA LEU A 650 -22.44 7.61 -15.09
C LEU A 650 -23.55 6.95 -15.90
N CYS A 651 -24.01 7.57 -16.99
CA CYS A 651 -25.05 6.99 -17.85
C CYS A 651 -24.58 5.70 -18.53
N LEU A 652 -23.35 5.66 -19.06
CA LEU A 652 -22.76 4.45 -19.62
C LEU A 652 -22.62 3.36 -18.57
N GLY A 653 -22.13 3.71 -17.37
CA GLY A 653 -22.03 2.77 -16.26
C GLY A 653 -23.39 2.21 -15.81
N PHE A 654 -24.44 3.04 -15.80
CA PHE A 654 -25.80 2.59 -15.51
C PHE A 654 -26.33 1.60 -16.56
N LEU A 655 -26.11 1.87 -17.86
CA LEU A 655 -26.50 0.95 -18.93
C LEU A 655 -25.80 -0.40 -18.81
N MET A 656 -24.53 -0.42 -18.38
CA MET A 656 -23.74 -1.64 -18.20
C MET A 656 -24.21 -2.51 -17.02
N LEU A 657 -25.10 -2.02 -16.14
CA LEU A 657 -25.74 -2.85 -15.11
C LEU A 657 -26.71 -3.89 -15.71
N PHE A 658 -27.20 -3.66 -16.92
CA PHE A 658 -28.16 -4.55 -17.60
C PHE A 658 -27.49 -5.47 -18.64
N VAL A 659 -26.17 -5.40 -18.74
CA VAL A 659 -25.36 -6.18 -19.69
C VAL A 659 -24.85 -7.41 -18.97
N SER A 660 -25.29 -8.60 -19.38
CA SER A 660 -24.78 -9.86 -18.84
C SER A 660 -23.29 -10.05 -19.22
N PRO A 661 -22.43 -10.54 -18.31
CA PRO A 661 -21.03 -10.84 -18.63
C PRO A 661 -20.86 -11.87 -19.77
N ASP A 662 -21.86 -12.71 -20.04
CA ASP A 662 -21.79 -13.83 -20.99
C ASP A 662 -22.46 -13.56 -22.36
N ILE A 663 -22.52 -12.30 -22.79
CA ILE A 663 -23.21 -11.93 -24.06
C ILE A 663 -22.55 -12.50 -25.31
N PHE A 664 -21.23 -12.72 -25.28
CA PHE A 664 -20.56 -13.38 -26.40
C PHE A 664 -20.69 -14.89 -26.22
N PRO A 665 -21.29 -15.62 -27.18
CA PRO A 665 -21.25 -17.08 -27.14
C PRO A 665 -19.78 -17.47 -27.04
N ALA A 666 -19.48 -18.43 -26.16
CA ALA A 666 -18.14 -18.98 -26.05
C ALA A 666 -17.66 -19.25 -27.48
N GLY A 667 -16.64 -18.51 -27.92
CA GLY A 667 -15.90 -18.96 -29.09
C GLY A 667 -15.49 -20.42 -28.82
N ARG A 668 -15.21 -21.19 -29.86
CA ARG A 668 -14.57 -22.50 -29.67
C ARG A 668 -13.16 -22.26 -29.11
N TYR A 669 -13.07 -21.95 -27.82
CA TYR A 669 -11.83 -21.93 -27.06
C TYR A 669 -11.28 -23.34 -27.10
N THR A 670 -9.96 -23.44 -27.23
CA THR A 670 -9.29 -24.75 -27.36
C THR A 670 -9.09 -25.42 -26.01
N SER A 671 -9.16 -24.65 -24.91
CA SER A 671 -9.06 -25.15 -23.54
C SER A 671 -9.84 -24.26 -22.57
N ASP A 672 -10.20 -24.81 -21.41
CA ASP A 672 -10.85 -24.03 -20.35
C ASP A 672 -9.95 -22.96 -19.72
N PHE A 673 -8.63 -23.16 -19.79
CA PHE A 673 -7.71 -22.14 -19.35
C PHE A 673 -7.91 -20.87 -20.19
N GLU A 674 -7.98 -20.97 -21.52
CA GLU A 674 -8.24 -19.81 -22.40
C GLU A 674 -9.59 -19.15 -22.09
N GLN A 675 -10.60 -19.96 -21.78
CA GLN A 675 -11.91 -19.45 -21.43
C GLN A 675 -11.85 -18.63 -20.14
N ASN A 676 -11.26 -19.16 -19.08
CA ASN A 676 -11.12 -18.45 -17.80
C ASN A 676 -10.13 -17.29 -17.88
N ALA A 677 -9.10 -17.41 -18.72
CA ALA A 677 -8.18 -16.33 -19.04
C ALA A 677 -8.92 -15.15 -19.70
N SER A 678 -10.01 -15.39 -20.44
CA SER A 678 -10.81 -14.32 -21.05
C SER A 678 -11.89 -13.69 -20.15
N LYS A 679 -12.17 -14.25 -18.98
CA LYS A 679 -13.11 -13.69 -18.00
C LYS A 679 -12.50 -12.52 -17.22
N SER A 680 -13.36 -11.62 -16.73
CA SER A 680 -12.97 -10.60 -15.74
C SER A 680 -12.84 -11.23 -14.35
N LYS A 681 -11.61 -11.28 -13.82
CA LYS A 681 -11.34 -11.89 -12.51
C LYS A 681 -11.96 -11.06 -11.38
N GLY A 682 -11.93 -9.73 -11.51
CA GLY A 682 -12.59 -8.83 -10.57
C GLY A 682 -14.11 -9.04 -10.51
N ALA A 683 -14.76 -9.23 -11.66
CA ALA A 683 -16.19 -9.54 -11.70
C ALA A 683 -16.50 -10.90 -11.08
N TYR A 684 -15.72 -11.93 -11.41
CA TYR A 684 -15.86 -13.26 -10.83
C TYR A 684 -15.70 -13.24 -9.30
N PHE A 685 -14.67 -12.54 -8.79
CA PHE A 685 -14.45 -12.41 -7.35
C PHE A 685 -15.62 -11.72 -6.65
N LEU A 686 -16.12 -10.61 -7.20
CA LEU A 686 -17.23 -9.87 -6.59
C LEU A 686 -18.54 -10.66 -6.61
N ASN A 687 -18.85 -11.32 -7.73
CA ASN A 687 -20.05 -12.14 -7.87
C ASN A 687 -20.00 -13.39 -6.98
N SER A 688 -18.88 -14.13 -6.97
CA SER A 688 -18.72 -15.31 -6.10
C SER A 688 -18.86 -14.95 -4.62
N ASN A 689 -18.33 -13.80 -4.18
CA ASN A 689 -18.48 -13.32 -2.80
C ASN A 689 -19.91 -12.85 -2.48
N LEU A 690 -20.62 -12.29 -3.46
CA LEU A 690 -22.02 -11.89 -3.30
C LEU A 690 -22.93 -13.12 -3.20
N ASP A 691 -22.72 -14.12 -4.07
CA ASP A 691 -23.45 -15.38 -4.07
C ASP A 691 -23.22 -16.14 -2.77
N ASP A 692 -21.96 -16.25 -2.33
CA ASP A 692 -21.59 -16.83 -1.04
C ASP A 692 -22.33 -16.12 0.12
N PHE A 693 -22.30 -14.78 0.16
CA PHE A 693 -23.02 -13.99 1.16
C PHE A 693 -24.54 -14.24 1.11
N ILE A 694 -25.17 -14.23 -0.06
CA ILE A 694 -26.62 -14.50 -0.20
C ILE A 694 -26.96 -15.90 0.32
N ASN A 695 -26.10 -16.89 0.05
CA ASN A 695 -26.26 -18.26 0.50
C ASN A 695 -26.10 -18.44 2.02
N GLU A 696 -25.38 -17.54 2.71
CA GLU A 696 -25.27 -17.56 4.18
C GLU A 696 -26.56 -17.19 4.91
N TYR A 697 -27.47 -16.45 4.26
CA TYR A 697 -28.69 -15.95 4.87
C TYR A 697 -29.92 -16.62 4.23
N PRO A 698 -30.50 -17.67 4.86
CA PRO A 698 -31.64 -18.42 4.32
C PRO A 698 -32.87 -17.57 3.96
N LYS A 699 -33.02 -16.38 4.55
CA LYS A 699 -34.08 -15.42 4.22
C LYS A 699 -33.82 -14.69 2.90
N LEU A 700 -32.56 -14.35 2.61
CA LEU A 700 -32.16 -13.73 1.35
C LEU A 700 -32.20 -14.76 0.21
N SER A 701 -31.72 -15.98 0.44
CA SER A 701 -31.80 -17.04 -0.57
C SER A 701 -33.24 -17.44 -0.92
N ARG A 702 -34.21 -17.30 0.00
CA ARG A 702 -35.65 -17.46 -0.31
C ARG A 702 -36.26 -16.29 -1.10
N LEU A 703 -35.71 -15.08 -0.95
CA LEU A 703 -36.15 -13.88 -1.68
C LEU A 703 -35.58 -13.82 -3.10
N PHE A 704 -34.37 -14.34 -3.30
CA PHE A 704 -33.63 -14.26 -4.57
C PHE A 704 -33.42 -15.61 -5.27
N GLY A 705 -33.68 -16.74 -4.61
CA GLY A 705 -33.46 -18.10 -5.14
C GLY A 705 -34.74 -18.82 -5.58
N LYS A 706 -34.57 -19.86 -6.41
CA LYS A 706 -35.67 -20.75 -6.84
C LYS A 706 -36.11 -21.69 -5.70
N PRO A 707 -37.41 -21.99 -5.53
CA PRO A 707 -37.87 -22.95 -4.53
C PRO A 707 -37.27 -24.34 -4.78
N GLN A 708 -36.51 -24.86 -3.83
CA GLN A 708 -35.88 -26.19 -3.91
C GLN A 708 -36.90 -27.26 -3.48
N HIS A 709 -37.33 -28.10 -4.43
CA HIS A 709 -38.06 -29.33 -4.13
C HIS A 709 -37.07 -30.50 -4.06
N ILE A 710 -36.95 -31.12 -2.88
CA ILE A 710 -36.25 -32.41 -2.75
C ILE A 710 -37.27 -33.49 -3.12
N SER A 711 -37.03 -34.22 -4.21
CA SER A 711 -37.86 -35.36 -4.59
C SER A 711 -37.86 -36.46 -3.51
N SER A 712 -38.94 -37.24 -3.44
CA SER A 712 -39.04 -38.37 -2.53
C SER A 712 -38.06 -39.46 -2.98
N ASP A 713 -37.01 -39.71 -2.19
CA ASP A 713 -36.07 -40.81 -2.40
C ASP A 713 -36.61 -42.04 -1.65
N PRO A 714 -37.03 -43.12 -2.35
CA PRO A 714 -37.62 -44.29 -1.71
C PRO A 714 -36.65 -45.04 -0.78
N ASN A 715 -35.34 -44.77 -0.88
CA ASN A 715 -34.33 -45.38 -0.02
C ASN A 715 -33.95 -44.50 1.18
N ARG A 716 -34.54 -43.30 1.32
CA ARG A 716 -34.33 -42.41 2.46
C ARG A 716 -35.16 -42.89 3.65
N LEU A 717 -34.52 -43.01 4.82
CA LEU A 717 -35.17 -43.51 6.03
C LEU A 717 -35.99 -42.43 6.76
N ASP A 718 -35.53 -41.18 6.74
CA ASP A 718 -36.19 -40.05 7.40
C ASP A 718 -35.91 -38.76 6.63
N ASP A 719 -36.92 -37.90 6.50
CA ASP A 719 -36.80 -36.62 5.80
C ASP A 719 -35.81 -35.67 6.49
N ALA A 720 -35.67 -35.72 7.81
CA ALA A 720 -34.73 -34.88 8.57
C ALA A 720 -33.26 -35.15 8.21
N TYR A 721 -32.94 -36.35 7.72
CA TYR A 721 -31.59 -36.82 7.43
C TYR A 721 -31.45 -37.17 5.93
N PRO A 722 -31.12 -36.21 5.06
CA PRO A 722 -31.29 -36.32 3.62
C PRO A 722 -30.42 -37.38 2.92
N PHE A 723 -29.36 -37.85 3.58
CA PHE A 723 -28.46 -38.90 3.08
C PHE A 723 -28.65 -40.25 3.79
N TRP A 724 -29.45 -40.32 4.87
CA TRP A 724 -29.57 -41.52 5.69
C TRP A 724 -30.42 -42.59 5.00
N ARG A 725 -29.81 -43.76 4.80
CA ARG A 725 -30.35 -44.90 4.03
C ARG A 725 -29.91 -46.24 4.60
N ASN A 726 -30.56 -47.32 4.19
CA ASN A 726 -30.07 -48.68 4.44
C ASN A 726 -28.70 -48.90 3.75
N GLU A 727 -27.84 -49.66 4.42
CA GLU A 727 -26.57 -50.15 3.85
C GLU A 727 -26.86 -51.46 3.09
N ASP A 728 -26.73 -51.39 1.77
CA ASP A 728 -27.10 -52.44 0.83
C ASP A 728 -26.00 -52.71 -0.21
N THR A 729 -24.76 -52.31 0.07
CA THR A 729 -23.66 -52.41 -0.90
C THR A 729 -23.28 -53.88 -1.14
N PRO A 730 -23.29 -54.38 -2.38
CA PRO A 730 -22.90 -55.75 -2.68
C PRO A 730 -21.38 -55.94 -2.58
N ASP A 731 -20.93 -57.15 -2.21
CA ASP A 731 -19.51 -57.49 -2.28
C ASP A 731 -19.06 -57.69 -3.73
N PHE A 732 -18.36 -56.69 -4.25
CA PHE A 732 -17.72 -56.72 -5.56
C PHE A 732 -16.32 -57.34 -5.53
N LEU A 733 -15.57 -57.16 -4.44
CA LEU A 733 -14.15 -57.51 -4.40
C LEU A 733 -13.94 -59.00 -4.13
N GLY A 734 -14.82 -59.68 -3.40
CA GLY A 734 -14.68 -61.09 -3.04
C GLY A 734 -14.45 -62.04 -4.22
N GLU A 735 -15.00 -61.71 -5.40
CA GLU A 735 -14.77 -62.49 -6.63
C GLU A 735 -13.29 -62.51 -7.04
N TYR A 736 -12.53 -61.45 -6.75
CA TYR A 736 -11.14 -61.26 -7.19
C TYR A 736 -10.08 -61.63 -6.15
N PHE A 737 -10.48 -61.84 -4.89
CA PHE A 737 -9.56 -62.18 -3.80
C PHE A 737 -9.69 -63.65 -3.40
N ASN A 738 -8.55 -64.28 -3.09
CA ASN A 738 -8.52 -65.53 -2.35
C ASN A 738 -8.84 -65.26 -0.88
N THR A 739 -9.63 -66.15 -0.27
CA THR A 739 -9.97 -66.05 1.16
C THR A 739 -8.75 -66.43 1.99
N SER A 740 -8.35 -65.56 2.91
CA SER A 740 -7.28 -65.83 3.88
C SER A 740 -7.84 -66.47 5.16
N THR A 741 -6.96 -67.13 5.93
CA THR A 741 -7.33 -67.69 7.25
C THR A 741 -7.42 -66.62 8.34
N THR A 742 -6.74 -65.48 8.14
CA THR A 742 -6.73 -64.33 9.04
C THR A 742 -7.23 -63.10 8.29
N ILE A 743 -7.87 -62.17 9.00
CA ILE A 743 -8.36 -60.92 8.42
C ILE A 743 -7.19 -60.16 7.79
N PRO A 744 -7.25 -59.78 6.50
CA PRO A 744 -6.20 -59.02 5.84
C PRO A 744 -6.03 -57.62 6.44
N ASN A 745 -4.79 -57.13 6.42
CA ASN A 745 -4.50 -55.73 6.71
C ASN A 745 -4.94 -54.83 5.55
N LEU A 746 -5.20 -53.56 5.84
CA LEU A 746 -5.58 -52.56 4.85
C LEU A 746 -4.61 -51.38 4.88
N VAL A 747 -3.99 -51.07 3.74
CA VAL A 747 -3.09 -49.92 3.61
C VAL A 747 -3.55 -49.05 2.44
N PHE A 748 -4.00 -47.83 2.75
CA PHE A 748 -4.33 -46.81 1.77
C PHE A 748 -3.14 -45.90 1.55
N ILE A 749 -2.80 -45.66 0.29
CA ILE A 749 -1.74 -44.76 -0.12
C ILE A 749 -2.34 -43.73 -1.06
N THR A 750 -2.54 -42.53 -0.53
CA THR A 750 -3.06 -41.39 -1.28
C THR A 750 -1.89 -40.51 -1.69
N ILE A 751 -1.72 -40.32 -2.99
CA ILE A 751 -0.62 -39.54 -3.55
C ILE A 751 -1.11 -38.15 -3.93
N GLU A 752 -0.55 -37.13 -3.27
CA GLU A 752 -0.80 -35.71 -3.52
C GLU A 752 -0.62 -35.38 -5.01
N GLY A 753 -1.65 -34.80 -5.63
CA GLY A 753 -1.59 -34.34 -7.01
C GLY A 753 -1.30 -35.43 -8.04
N LEU A 754 -1.62 -36.71 -7.80
CA LEU A 754 -1.41 -37.78 -8.79
C LEU A 754 -2.59 -37.89 -9.77
N GLY A 755 -2.38 -37.44 -11.00
CA GLY A 755 -3.34 -37.53 -12.11
C GLY A 755 -2.97 -38.54 -13.19
N HIS A 756 -3.99 -39.05 -13.89
CA HIS A 756 -3.82 -40.02 -14.99
C HIS A 756 -2.95 -39.48 -16.15
N ALA A 757 -3.03 -38.18 -16.40
CA ALA A 757 -2.35 -37.49 -17.50
C ALA A 757 -0.84 -37.78 -17.59
N TYR A 758 -0.18 -37.96 -16.44
CA TYR A 758 1.25 -38.25 -16.31
C TYR A 758 1.57 -39.56 -15.57
N SER A 759 0.56 -40.33 -15.17
CA SER A 759 0.75 -41.62 -14.49
C SER A 759 0.40 -42.85 -15.35
N SER A 760 -0.05 -42.63 -16.59
CA SER A 760 -0.51 -43.68 -17.50
C SER A 760 0.18 -43.58 -18.86
N PRO A 761 0.51 -44.70 -19.53
CA PRO A 761 0.99 -44.68 -20.91
C PRO A 761 0.01 -44.03 -21.89
N LYS A 762 -1.29 -44.04 -21.56
CA LYS A 762 -2.36 -43.39 -22.34
C LYS A 762 -2.57 -41.92 -21.98
N GLY A 763 -1.90 -41.42 -20.94
CA GLY A 763 -1.99 -40.02 -20.52
C GLY A 763 -1.35 -39.10 -21.55
N TYR A 764 -1.88 -37.89 -21.72
CA TYR A 764 -1.42 -36.96 -22.75
C TYR A 764 -0.06 -36.29 -22.44
N VAL A 765 0.40 -36.34 -21.18
CA VAL A 765 1.77 -35.94 -20.79
C VAL A 765 2.74 -37.13 -20.89
N GLY A 766 2.22 -38.36 -20.77
CA GLY A 766 2.98 -39.62 -20.83
C GLY A 766 3.29 -40.19 -19.44
N ASN A 767 3.73 -41.45 -19.37
CA ASN A 767 3.90 -42.12 -18.08
C ASN A 767 5.22 -41.75 -17.37
N PHE A 768 5.16 -40.97 -16.29
CA PHE A 768 6.27 -40.60 -15.40
C PHE A 768 6.25 -41.36 -14.07
N THR A 769 5.44 -42.41 -13.94
CA THR A 769 5.35 -43.26 -12.76
C THR A 769 5.57 -44.73 -13.14
N PRO A 770 6.80 -45.11 -13.56
CA PRO A 770 7.09 -46.47 -14.02
C PRO A 770 6.77 -47.56 -12.99
N PHE A 771 7.00 -47.30 -11.69
CA PHE A 771 6.68 -48.29 -10.67
C PHE A 771 5.17 -48.44 -10.50
N ILE A 772 4.43 -47.34 -10.38
CA ILE A 772 2.96 -47.36 -10.28
C ILE A 772 2.33 -48.07 -11.49
N ASP A 773 2.81 -47.83 -12.71
CA ASP A 773 2.34 -48.52 -13.92
C ASP A 773 2.66 -50.03 -13.88
N SER A 774 3.86 -50.40 -13.41
CA SER A 774 4.21 -51.81 -13.20
C SER A 774 3.35 -52.49 -12.13
N LEU A 775 2.92 -51.73 -11.12
CA LEU A 775 2.04 -52.20 -10.06
C LEU A 775 0.61 -52.36 -10.58
N ALA A 776 0.11 -51.41 -11.36
CA ALA A 776 -1.20 -51.45 -11.99
C ALA A 776 -1.40 -52.71 -12.86
N ASN A 777 -0.36 -53.16 -13.57
CA ASN A 777 -0.41 -54.39 -14.37
C ASN A 777 -0.49 -55.69 -13.55
N ARG A 778 -0.25 -55.62 -12.24
CA ARG A 778 -0.33 -56.76 -11.29
C ARG A 778 -1.47 -56.60 -10.29
N SER A 779 -2.40 -55.68 -10.56
CA SER A 779 -3.43 -55.23 -9.63
C SER A 779 -4.82 -55.27 -10.26
N LEU A 780 -5.84 -55.00 -9.45
CA LEU A 780 -7.11 -54.49 -9.93
C LEU A 780 -6.94 -53.00 -10.23
N TYR A 781 -7.14 -52.57 -11.47
CA TYR A 781 -6.91 -51.19 -11.90
C TYR A 781 -8.14 -50.60 -12.58
N TRP A 782 -8.63 -49.47 -12.09
CA TRP A 782 -9.69 -48.71 -12.73
C TRP A 782 -9.10 -47.62 -13.61
N GLU A 783 -9.38 -47.71 -14.91
CA GLU A 783 -8.93 -46.73 -15.89
C GLU A 783 -9.62 -45.38 -15.70
N PHE A 784 -10.87 -45.36 -15.22
CA PHE A 784 -11.66 -44.14 -15.02
C PHE A 784 -12.11 -44.02 -13.57
N ASN A 785 -11.20 -43.58 -12.71
CA ASN A 785 -11.56 -43.17 -11.35
C ASN A 785 -11.51 -41.65 -11.24
N VAL A 786 -12.52 -41.05 -10.62
CA VAL A 786 -12.58 -39.60 -10.38
C VAL A 786 -12.48 -39.28 -8.90
N SER A 787 -11.63 -38.32 -8.56
CA SER A 787 -11.60 -37.72 -7.25
C SER A 787 -12.88 -36.92 -7.00
N SER A 788 -13.29 -36.84 -5.74
CA SER A 788 -14.48 -36.06 -5.36
C SER A 788 -14.24 -34.55 -5.38
N SER A 789 -12.97 -34.11 -5.47
CA SER A 789 -12.58 -32.71 -5.51
C SER A 789 -11.30 -32.49 -6.30
N GLY A 790 -11.07 -31.25 -6.72
CA GLY A 790 -9.82 -30.81 -7.31
C GLY A 790 -8.77 -30.39 -6.27
N ARG A 791 -8.98 -30.66 -4.98
CA ARG A 791 -8.08 -30.32 -3.86
C ARG A 791 -8.15 -31.40 -2.77
N THR A 792 -7.14 -31.46 -1.92
CA THR A 792 -6.96 -32.48 -0.87
C THR A 792 -8.07 -32.50 0.19
N PHE A 793 -8.67 -31.35 0.54
CA PHE A 793 -9.64 -31.22 1.66
C PHE A 793 -10.83 -32.19 1.62
N ALA A 794 -11.24 -32.65 0.44
CA ALA A 794 -12.38 -33.56 0.32
C ALA A 794 -11.98 -35.03 0.36
N MET A 795 -10.69 -35.35 0.25
CA MET A 795 -10.20 -36.72 0.09
C MET A 795 -10.56 -37.59 1.30
N LEU A 796 -10.20 -37.16 2.51
CA LEU A 796 -10.36 -37.98 3.71
C LEU A 796 -11.84 -38.36 3.97
N PRO A 797 -12.81 -37.42 3.95
CA PRO A 797 -14.23 -37.73 4.15
C PRO A 797 -14.84 -38.62 3.06
N THR A 798 -14.49 -38.40 1.79
CA THR A 798 -15.12 -39.13 0.69
C THR A 798 -14.51 -40.51 0.49
N LEU A 799 -13.17 -40.62 0.61
CA LEU A 799 -12.43 -41.87 0.43
C LEU A 799 -12.71 -42.86 1.57
N THR A 800 -12.76 -42.38 2.81
CA THR A 800 -12.91 -43.23 4.01
C THR A 800 -14.36 -43.36 4.49
N GLY A 801 -15.24 -42.42 4.15
CA GLY A 801 -16.61 -42.44 4.65
C GLY A 801 -17.68 -42.19 3.60
N SER A 802 -17.33 -42.03 2.32
CA SER A 802 -18.30 -41.71 1.27
C SER A 802 -19.21 -40.51 1.63
N LEU A 803 -18.68 -39.56 2.41
CA LEU A 803 -19.47 -38.52 3.08
C LEU A 803 -19.77 -37.35 2.13
N PRO A 804 -20.95 -36.71 2.25
CA PRO A 804 -21.28 -35.53 1.44
C PRO A 804 -20.35 -34.35 1.76
N PHE A 805 -20.42 -33.27 0.98
CA PHE A 805 -19.45 -32.17 1.07
C PHE A 805 -19.71 -31.15 2.17
N GLY A 806 -20.94 -30.96 2.64
CA GLY A 806 -21.27 -29.79 3.48
C GLY A 806 -21.13 -28.47 2.71
N LYS A 807 -21.10 -27.31 3.40
CA LYS A 807 -21.04 -25.99 2.75
C LYS A 807 -19.68 -25.74 2.09
N ASN A 808 -18.59 -25.93 2.83
CA ASN A 808 -17.23 -25.56 2.44
C ASN A 808 -16.27 -26.77 2.33
N GLY A 809 -16.82 -27.98 2.34
CA GLY A 809 -16.06 -29.21 2.59
C GLY A 809 -16.44 -29.80 3.95
N PHE A 810 -16.39 -31.13 4.06
CA PHE A 810 -16.88 -31.82 5.25
C PHE A 810 -15.99 -31.55 6.47
N LEU A 811 -14.68 -31.46 6.25
CA LEU A 811 -13.70 -31.14 7.30
C LEU A 811 -13.89 -29.73 7.88
N GLU A 812 -14.53 -28.83 7.13
CA GLU A 812 -14.75 -27.44 7.54
C GLU A 812 -15.97 -27.24 8.47
N ILE A 813 -16.72 -28.31 8.76
CA ILE A 813 -17.88 -28.23 9.66
C ILE A 813 -17.37 -27.97 11.08
N GLY A 814 -17.88 -26.94 11.75
CA GLY A 814 -17.39 -26.50 13.07
C GLY A 814 -17.25 -27.64 14.08
N GLN A 815 -18.30 -28.43 14.24
CA GLN A 815 -18.30 -29.68 15.01
C GLN A 815 -18.53 -30.85 14.05
N THR A 816 -17.60 -31.82 14.02
CA THR A 816 -17.71 -33.00 13.17
C THR A 816 -19.01 -33.75 13.49
N PRO A 817 -19.96 -33.86 12.53
CA PRO A 817 -21.25 -34.49 12.80
C PRO A 817 -21.09 -36.01 12.94
N PRO A 818 -21.97 -36.71 13.68
CA PRO A 818 -21.88 -38.15 13.81
C PRO A 818 -21.99 -38.89 12.48
N HIS A 819 -21.02 -39.78 12.19
CA HIS A 819 -20.94 -40.51 10.93
C HIS A 819 -20.08 -41.79 11.03
N PHE A 820 -20.21 -42.66 10.04
CA PHE A 820 -19.36 -43.84 9.88
C PHE A 820 -18.29 -43.63 8.80
N ASN A 821 -17.06 -44.02 9.11
CA ASN A 821 -15.94 -44.05 8.17
C ASN A 821 -15.07 -45.31 8.43
N LEU A 822 -14.11 -45.58 7.56
CA LEU A 822 -13.27 -46.77 7.64
C LEU A 822 -12.50 -46.86 8.97
N PHE A 823 -11.96 -45.75 9.47
CA PHE A 823 -11.22 -45.77 10.74
C PHE A 823 -12.10 -46.26 11.88
N ASN A 824 -13.27 -45.63 12.06
CA ASN A 824 -14.09 -45.89 13.23
C ASN A 824 -14.84 -47.24 13.15
N VAL A 825 -15.22 -47.69 11.95
CA VAL A 825 -15.84 -49.01 11.74
C VAL A 825 -14.82 -50.15 11.89
N LEU A 826 -13.62 -50.01 11.31
CA LEU A 826 -12.60 -51.06 11.39
C LEU A 826 -12.02 -51.15 12.81
N LYS A 827 -11.79 -50.02 13.49
CA LYS A 827 -11.37 -50.00 14.89
C LYS A 827 -12.34 -50.76 15.80
N LYS A 828 -13.65 -50.57 15.60
CA LYS A 828 -14.68 -51.32 16.34
C LYS A 828 -14.60 -52.84 16.10
N ASN A 829 -14.04 -53.27 14.96
CA ASN A 829 -13.80 -54.66 14.61
C ASN A 829 -12.38 -55.14 14.98
N GLY A 830 -11.67 -54.42 15.86
CA GLY A 830 -10.37 -54.83 16.40
C GLY A 830 -9.17 -54.42 15.56
N PHE A 831 -9.35 -53.58 14.53
CA PHE A 831 -8.22 -53.06 13.77
C PHE A 831 -7.46 -52.00 14.56
N GLU A 832 -6.13 -52.05 14.55
CA GLU A 832 -5.32 -50.87 14.86
C GLU A 832 -5.43 -49.87 13.70
N THR A 833 -5.53 -48.57 13.99
CA THR A 833 -5.75 -47.54 12.97
C THR A 833 -4.64 -46.50 12.96
N GLY A 834 -4.18 -46.09 11.76
CA GLY A 834 -3.13 -45.10 11.64
C GLY A 834 -3.31 -44.14 10.46
N PHE A 835 -2.92 -42.88 10.67
CA PHE A 835 -2.83 -41.86 9.63
C PHE A 835 -1.41 -41.28 9.62
N TYR A 836 -0.77 -41.30 8.45
CA TYR A 836 0.64 -40.92 8.28
C TYR A 836 0.76 -39.80 7.24
N TYR A 837 1.23 -38.64 7.69
CA TYR A 837 1.35 -37.43 6.88
C TYR A 837 2.59 -36.62 7.28
N GLY A 838 3.37 -36.17 6.29
CA GLY A 838 4.61 -35.42 6.50
C GLY A 838 4.41 -33.96 6.89
N GLY A 839 3.19 -33.41 6.73
CA GLY A 839 2.83 -32.03 7.07
C GLY A 839 1.98 -31.93 8.34
N ASP A 840 1.44 -30.72 8.61
CA ASP A 840 0.58 -30.46 9.75
C ASP A 840 -0.85 -30.96 9.49
N ALA A 841 -1.32 -31.95 10.26
CA ALA A 841 -2.68 -32.49 10.09
C ALA A 841 -3.77 -31.50 10.53
N SER A 842 -3.42 -30.39 11.18
CA SER A 842 -4.35 -29.30 11.47
C SER A 842 -4.75 -28.53 10.21
N PHE A 843 -3.92 -28.59 9.16
CA PHE A 843 -4.24 -28.04 7.83
C PHE A 843 -5.52 -28.69 7.28
N ASP A 844 -6.42 -27.89 6.69
CA ASP A 844 -7.75 -28.33 6.25
C ASP A 844 -8.58 -29.03 7.34
N ARG A 845 -8.24 -28.84 8.62
CA ARG A 845 -8.89 -29.46 9.79
C ARG A 845 -8.95 -30.99 9.74
N MET A 846 -8.02 -31.65 9.05
CA MET A 846 -7.98 -33.13 9.00
C MET A 846 -7.89 -33.76 10.39
N LYS A 847 -7.13 -33.14 11.30
CA LYS A 847 -6.95 -33.57 12.69
C LYS A 847 -8.28 -33.73 13.43
N ALA A 848 -9.22 -32.80 13.26
CA ALA A 848 -10.53 -32.87 13.92
C ALA A 848 -11.38 -34.06 13.43
N PHE A 849 -11.22 -34.47 12.17
CA PHE A 849 -11.88 -35.66 11.63
C PHE A 849 -11.23 -36.95 12.13
N LEU A 850 -9.90 -36.97 12.21
CA LEU A 850 -9.12 -38.11 12.68
C LEU A 850 -9.33 -38.35 14.19
N GLU A 851 -9.39 -37.28 14.98
CA GLU A 851 -9.72 -37.33 16.42
C GLU A 851 -11.15 -37.82 16.65
N TYR A 852 -12.13 -37.33 15.88
CA TYR A 852 -13.51 -37.85 15.93
C TYR A 852 -13.56 -39.36 15.61
N SER A 853 -12.72 -39.81 14.68
CA SER A 853 -12.66 -41.21 14.26
C SER A 853 -11.86 -42.10 15.22
N GLU A 854 -11.31 -41.52 16.29
CA GLU A 854 -10.47 -42.18 17.28
C GLU A 854 -9.28 -42.92 16.65
N VAL A 855 -8.55 -42.32 15.71
CA VAL A 855 -7.37 -42.96 15.10
C VAL A 855 -6.29 -43.22 16.15
N ASP A 856 -5.75 -44.45 16.23
CA ASP A 856 -4.77 -44.84 17.25
C ASP A 856 -3.41 -44.15 17.05
N ASN A 857 -2.93 -44.15 15.81
CA ASN A 857 -1.63 -43.59 15.42
C ASN A 857 -1.80 -42.37 14.51
N LEU A 858 -1.83 -41.16 15.08
CA LEU A 858 -1.79 -39.91 14.32
C LEU A 858 -0.35 -39.43 14.16
N ILE A 859 0.25 -39.72 13.00
CA ILE A 859 1.64 -39.37 12.68
C ILE A 859 1.66 -38.17 11.74
N GLU A 860 1.85 -36.98 12.32
CA GLU A 860 1.93 -35.67 11.64
C GLU A 860 3.34 -35.07 11.74
N GLU A 861 3.58 -33.88 11.14
CA GLU A 861 4.90 -33.22 11.07
C GLU A 861 5.72 -33.27 12.38
N GLN A 862 5.06 -33.01 13.52
CA GLN A 862 5.69 -32.96 14.84
C GLN A 862 6.20 -34.34 15.33
N SER A 863 5.72 -35.43 14.72
CA SER A 863 6.06 -36.83 15.06
C SER A 863 7.37 -37.31 14.42
N PHE A 864 7.94 -36.51 13.52
CA PHE A 864 9.19 -36.82 12.83
C PHE A 864 10.37 -36.11 13.49
N THR A 865 11.43 -36.86 13.74
CA THR A 865 12.70 -36.37 14.28
C THR A 865 13.86 -36.88 13.42
N SER A 866 15.10 -36.47 13.72
CA SER A 866 16.28 -37.12 13.12
C SER A 866 16.17 -38.66 13.28
N PRO A 867 16.43 -39.46 12.23
CA PRO A 867 17.12 -39.13 10.98
C PRO A 867 16.23 -38.77 9.77
N TYR A 868 14.92 -38.57 9.94
CA TYR A 868 14.03 -38.22 8.82
C TYR A 868 14.34 -36.83 8.25
N ARG A 869 14.17 -36.67 6.93
CA ARG A 869 14.50 -35.43 6.22
C ARG A 869 13.25 -34.65 5.85
N LYS A 870 13.31 -33.33 6.07
CA LYS A 870 12.31 -32.38 5.55
C LYS A 870 12.55 -32.10 4.07
N LEU A 871 11.48 -31.72 3.38
CA LEU A 871 11.57 -31.13 2.03
C LEU A 871 12.40 -29.83 2.09
N PRO A 872 13.09 -29.44 1.01
CA PRO A 872 13.90 -28.22 0.99
C PRO A 872 13.09 -26.97 1.35
N GLU A 873 13.71 -26.06 2.09
CA GLU A 873 13.10 -24.78 2.49
C GLU A 873 13.01 -23.82 1.30
N ASN A 874 11.92 -23.05 1.24
CA ASN A 874 11.80 -21.86 0.40
C ASN A 874 11.62 -20.63 1.29
N ASN A 875 12.59 -19.71 1.28
CA ASN A 875 12.64 -18.54 2.16
C ASN A 875 12.58 -18.87 3.68
N GLY A 876 13.15 -20.01 4.09
CA GLY A 876 13.28 -20.40 5.49
C GLY A 876 12.14 -21.26 6.05
N GLU A 877 11.17 -21.66 5.22
CA GLU A 877 10.03 -22.52 5.60
C GLU A 877 9.91 -23.72 4.65
N SER A 878 9.47 -24.87 5.17
CA SER A 878 9.28 -26.12 4.41
C SER A 878 7.85 -26.65 4.59
N TRP A 879 7.31 -27.33 3.58
CA TRP A 879 5.98 -27.95 3.65
C TRP A 879 5.90 -29.10 4.65
N GLY A 880 7.02 -29.74 5.00
CA GLY A 880 7.05 -30.88 5.91
C GLY A 880 8.12 -31.91 5.54
N TYR A 881 7.86 -33.17 5.86
CA TYR A 881 8.75 -34.30 5.59
C TYR A 881 8.53 -34.92 4.21
N GLU A 882 9.63 -35.40 3.60
CA GLU A 882 9.59 -36.04 2.29
C GLU A 882 8.85 -37.39 2.32
N ASP A 883 8.31 -37.84 1.19
CA ASP A 883 7.50 -39.06 1.12
C ASP A 883 8.25 -40.32 1.58
N GLN A 884 9.56 -40.40 1.29
CA GLN A 884 10.43 -41.47 1.76
C GLN A 884 10.43 -41.58 3.30
N ALA A 885 10.41 -40.43 3.98
CA ALA A 885 10.34 -40.38 5.43
C ALA A 885 8.97 -40.84 5.94
N VAL A 886 7.88 -40.40 5.31
CA VAL A 886 6.51 -40.80 5.69
C VAL A 886 6.34 -42.32 5.56
N PHE A 887 6.75 -42.90 4.43
CA PHE A 887 6.71 -44.35 4.22
C PHE A 887 7.57 -45.13 5.21
N SER A 888 8.78 -44.65 5.49
CA SER A 888 9.69 -45.30 6.46
C SER A 888 9.11 -45.23 7.87
N LYS A 889 8.55 -44.08 8.26
CA LYS A 889 7.92 -43.87 9.56
C LYS A 889 6.73 -44.81 9.77
N MET A 890 5.93 -45.09 8.74
CA MET A 890 4.86 -46.08 8.84
C MET A 890 5.40 -47.48 9.15
N LEU A 891 6.46 -47.91 8.45
CA LEU A 891 7.11 -49.20 8.71
C LEU A 891 7.77 -49.27 10.10
N ASP A 892 8.22 -48.13 10.62
CA ASP A 892 8.82 -48.02 11.95
C ASP A 892 7.78 -48.10 13.06
N VAL A 893 6.62 -47.45 12.90
CA VAL A 893 5.54 -47.45 13.88
C VAL A 893 4.72 -48.74 13.81
N GLN A 894 4.20 -49.10 12.64
CA GLN A 894 3.38 -50.30 12.47
C GLN A 894 4.26 -51.55 12.45
N LYS A 895 4.22 -52.35 13.51
CA LYS A 895 4.89 -53.66 13.52
C LYS A 895 3.94 -54.77 13.04
N PRO A 896 4.48 -55.82 12.40
CA PRO A 896 3.68 -56.98 12.03
C PRO A 896 3.41 -57.81 13.28
N ASP A 897 2.18 -57.82 13.75
CA ASP A 897 1.72 -58.69 14.82
C ASP A 897 0.45 -59.46 14.38
N ASN A 898 -0.26 -60.07 15.33
CA ASN A 898 -1.47 -60.85 15.03
C ASN A 898 -2.74 -59.99 14.94
N GLN A 899 -2.65 -58.67 15.16
CA GLN A 899 -3.78 -57.75 15.09
C GLN A 899 -3.89 -57.16 13.67
N PRO A 900 -5.07 -57.18 13.02
CA PRO A 900 -5.23 -56.52 11.75
C PRO A 900 -5.12 -54.99 11.91
N TYR A 901 -4.69 -54.28 10.88
CA TYR A 901 -4.61 -52.82 10.93
C TYR A 901 -5.10 -52.13 9.65
N PHE A 902 -5.53 -50.88 9.81
CA PHE A 902 -5.86 -49.95 8.74
C PHE A 902 -4.99 -48.70 8.82
N ASN A 903 -4.09 -48.55 7.85
CA ASN A 903 -3.22 -47.38 7.75
C ASN A 903 -3.54 -46.58 6.49
N LEU A 904 -3.73 -45.27 6.62
CA LEU A 904 -3.84 -44.33 5.50
C LEU A 904 -2.61 -43.43 5.48
N ILE A 905 -1.93 -43.38 4.33
CA ILE A 905 -0.73 -42.58 4.09
C ILE A 905 -1.07 -41.48 3.09
N LEU A 906 -0.74 -40.23 3.40
CA LEU A 906 -0.84 -39.07 2.51
C LEU A 906 0.56 -38.53 2.19
N THR A 907 0.91 -38.48 0.91
CA THR A 907 2.19 -37.92 0.44
C THR A 907 2.15 -36.39 0.34
N LEU A 908 3.30 -35.75 0.10
CA LEU A 908 3.46 -34.29 0.08
C LEU A 908 4.45 -33.75 -0.96
N SER A 909 5.45 -34.53 -1.39
CA SER A 909 6.58 -34.03 -2.22
C SER A 909 6.17 -33.44 -3.58
N THR A 910 4.99 -33.77 -4.08
CA THR A 910 4.42 -33.33 -5.36
C THR A 910 3.64 -32.02 -5.25
N HIS A 911 3.68 -31.33 -4.11
CA HIS A 911 3.02 -30.04 -3.91
C HIS A 911 3.87 -28.86 -4.40
N ASN A 912 3.25 -27.80 -4.92
CA ASN A 912 3.92 -26.55 -5.34
C ASN A 912 4.69 -25.93 -4.15
N PRO A 913 5.99 -25.53 -4.26
CA PRO A 913 6.80 -25.27 -5.47
C PRO A 913 7.59 -26.45 -6.06
N PHE A 914 7.22 -27.70 -5.77
CA PHE A 914 7.86 -28.92 -6.30
C PHE A 914 9.34 -29.06 -5.92
N LEU A 915 9.68 -28.61 -4.70
CA LEU A 915 11.02 -28.75 -4.15
C LEU A 915 11.17 -30.12 -3.51
N ILE A 916 12.16 -30.87 -3.98
CA ILE A 916 12.46 -32.22 -3.48
C ILE A 916 13.95 -32.34 -3.14
N ASN A 917 14.28 -33.22 -2.20
CA ASN A 917 15.66 -33.59 -1.95
C ASN A 917 16.23 -34.38 -3.14
N ASN A 918 17.57 -34.37 -3.30
CA ASN A 918 18.27 -35.06 -4.38
C ASN A 918 17.78 -34.68 -5.79
N THR A 919 17.38 -33.42 -6.03
CA THR A 919 16.79 -32.98 -7.30
C THR A 919 17.60 -33.39 -8.53
N SER A 920 18.93 -33.27 -8.49
CA SER A 920 19.81 -33.62 -9.61
C SER A 920 19.67 -35.10 -10.05
N TYR A 921 19.46 -36.01 -9.12
CA TYR A 921 19.25 -37.43 -9.43
C TYR A 921 17.92 -37.65 -10.18
N TYR A 922 16.83 -37.05 -9.68
CA TYR A 922 15.51 -37.18 -10.31
C TYR A 922 15.42 -36.42 -11.63
N GLU A 923 16.18 -35.34 -11.81
CA GLU A 923 16.34 -34.69 -13.12
C GLU A 923 17.04 -35.60 -14.14
N GLU A 924 18.06 -36.35 -13.73
CA GLU A 924 18.71 -37.34 -14.61
C GLU A 924 17.73 -38.46 -14.98
N LEU A 925 16.93 -38.93 -14.01
CA LEU A 925 15.89 -39.93 -14.26
C LEU A 925 14.82 -39.41 -15.23
N PHE A 926 14.42 -38.15 -15.09
CA PHE A 926 13.52 -37.47 -16.03
C PHE A 926 14.10 -37.46 -17.45
N GLN A 927 15.37 -37.08 -17.62
CA GLN A 927 16.01 -37.08 -18.94
C GLN A 927 16.06 -38.49 -19.55
N LYS A 928 16.40 -39.51 -18.76
CA LYS A 928 16.36 -40.91 -19.21
C LYS A 928 14.95 -41.34 -19.61
N ARG A 929 13.93 -40.92 -18.86
CA ARG A 929 12.52 -41.24 -19.14
C ARG A 929 12.06 -40.61 -20.46
N VAL A 930 12.34 -39.33 -20.67
CA VAL A 930 11.96 -38.60 -21.90
C VAL A 930 12.70 -39.12 -23.13
N ALA A 931 13.97 -39.53 -22.97
CA ALA A 931 14.77 -40.12 -24.05
C ALA A 931 14.35 -41.57 -24.40
N SER A 932 13.53 -42.21 -23.57
CA SER A 932 13.06 -43.58 -23.82
C SER A 932 12.08 -43.65 -24.99
N ASN A 933 11.89 -44.86 -25.54
CA ASN A 933 10.87 -45.14 -26.55
C ASN A 933 9.44 -45.25 -25.96
N GLN A 934 9.26 -44.98 -24.66
CA GLN A 934 7.98 -45.06 -23.96
C GLN A 934 7.24 -43.71 -23.90
N ILE A 935 7.91 -42.60 -24.26
CA ILE A 935 7.33 -41.26 -24.34
C ILE A 935 7.23 -40.88 -25.82
N LEU A 936 6.01 -40.64 -26.30
CA LEU A 936 5.73 -40.25 -27.68
C LEU A 936 6.26 -38.85 -27.99
N ASP A 937 6.60 -38.55 -29.24
CA ASP A 937 7.11 -37.23 -29.63
C ASP A 937 6.14 -36.08 -29.27
N ALA A 938 4.83 -36.33 -29.37
CA ALA A 938 3.80 -35.37 -28.96
C ALA A 938 3.78 -35.11 -27.43
N GLN A 939 4.15 -36.10 -26.62
CA GLN A 939 4.23 -36.01 -25.16
C GLN A 939 5.52 -35.32 -24.68
N ARG A 940 6.62 -35.44 -25.44
CA ARG A 940 7.93 -34.86 -25.06
C ARG A 940 7.86 -33.35 -24.82
N LYS A 941 7.09 -32.64 -25.64
CA LYS A 941 6.89 -31.19 -25.48
C LYS A 941 6.23 -30.88 -24.12
N TRP A 942 5.14 -31.56 -23.80
CA TRP A 942 4.44 -31.44 -22.52
C TRP A 942 5.37 -31.76 -21.34
N ALA A 943 6.17 -32.81 -21.47
CA ALA A 943 7.10 -33.21 -20.43
C ALA A 943 8.14 -32.12 -20.12
N PHE A 944 8.75 -31.51 -21.13
CA PHE A 944 9.74 -30.45 -20.91
C PHE A 944 9.11 -29.16 -20.37
N GLU A 945 7.89 -28.81 -20.79
CA GLU A 945 7.15 -27.64 -20.28
C GLU A 945 6.81 -27.80 -18.78
N ASN A 946 6.65 -29.04 -18.29
CA ASN A 946 6.27 -29.37 -16.91
C ASN A 946 7.37 -30.15 -16.16
N LYS A 947 8.65 -29.91 -16.49
CA LYS A 947 9.79 -30.68 -15.96
C LYS A 947 9.79 -30.76 -14.43
N LYS A 948 9.58 -29.64 -13.73
CA LYS A 948 9.67 -29.57 -12.26
C LYS A 948 8.64 -30.47 -11.59
N GLN A 949 7.41 -30.40 -12.06
CA GLN A 949 6.29 -31.23 -11.63
C GLN A 949 6.62 -32.71 -11.83
N LEU A 950 7.03 -33.09 -13.04
CA LEU A 950 7.31 -34.49 -13.39
C LEU A 950 8.53 -35.06 -12.68
N VAL A 951 9.51 -34.23 -12.33
CA VAL A 951 10.65 -34.61 -11.48
C VAL A 951 10.17 -34.95 -10.05
N SER A 952 9.22 -34.20 -9.49
CA SER A 952 8.61 -34.55 -8.20
C SER A 952 7.75 -35.81 -8.27
N VAL A 953 7.05 -36.05 -9.39
CA VAL A 953 6.29 -37.28 -9.64
C VAL A 953 7.21 -38.52 -9.67
N LEU A 954 8.37 -38.41 -10.31
CA LEU A 954 9.38 -39.48 -10.30
C LEU A 954 9.95 -39.74 -8.89
N ASN A 955 10.06 -38.71 -8.06
CA ASN A 955 10.50 -38.85 -6.67
C ASN A 955 9.51 -39.67 -5.83
N VAL A 956 8.19 -39.39 -5.93
CA VAL A 956 7.19 -40.17 -5.19
C VAL A 956 7.02 -41.58 -5.75
N ASP A 957 7.15 -41.80 -7.06
CA ASP A 957 7.15 -43.14 -7.66
C ASP A 957 8.31 -44.01 -7.15
N ASP A 958 9.50 -43.43 -7.04
CA ASP A 958 10.69 -44.06 -6.47
C ASP A 958 10.56 -44.31 -4.96
N ALA A 959 9.97 -43.37 -4.21
CA ALA A 959 9.65 -43.54 -2.80
C ALA A 959 8.67 -44.71 -2.57
N LEU A 960 7.62 -44.79 -3.38
CA LEU A 960 6.62 -45.85 -3.32
C LEU A 960 7.23 -47.21 -3.68
N LYS A 961 8.13 -47.24 -4.68
CA LYS A 961 8.88 -48.45 -5.02
C LYS A 961 9.68 -48.96 -3.83
N ALA A 962 10.46 -48.09 -3.19
CA ALA A 962 11.26 -48.44 -2.02
C ALA A 962 10.37 -48.90 -0.85
N PHE A 963 9.21 -48.27 -0.64
CA PHE A 963 8.22 -48.69 0.34
C PHE A 963 7.74 -50.12 0.08
N PHE A 964 7.33 -50.45 -1.14
CA PHE A 964 6.88 -51.81 -1.48
C PHE A 964 8.01 -52.85 -1.38
N GLU A 965 9.24 -52.50 -1.77
CA GLU A 965 10.41 -53.38 -1.62
C GLU A 965 10.74 -53.66 -0.15
N ALA A 966 10.58 -52.66 0.73
CA ALA A 966 10.75 -52.82 2.17
C ALA A 966 9.58 -53.61 2.79
N TYR A 967 8.35 -53.27 2.43
CA TYR A 967 7.15 -53.91 2.95
C TYR A 967 7.08 -55.39 2.53
N ALA A 968 7.48 -55.74 1.30
CA ALA A 968 7.49 -57.12 0.82
C ALA A 968 8.37 -58.08 1.64
N LYS A 969 9.29 -57.56 2.46
CA LYS A 969 10.13 -58.34 3.37
C LYS A 969 9.42 -58.69 4.69
N ARG A 970 8.27 -58.07 4.98
CA ARG A 970 7.52 -58.30 6.21
C ARG A 970 6.69 -59.59 6.13
N PRO A 971 6.47 -60.29 7.24
CA PRO A 971 5.68 -61.52 7.27
C PRO A 971 4.21 -61.29 6.92
N ASP A 972 3.67 -60.10 7.22
CA ASP A 972 2.27 -59.73 7.00
C ASP A 972 1.95 -59.34 5.54
N PHE A 973 2.97 -59.14 4.68
CA PHE A 973 2.76 -58.74 3.27
C PHE A 973 1.82 -59.65 2.49
N LYS A 974 1.92 -60.98 2.70
CA LYS A 974 1.07 -61.96 2.02
C LYS A 974 -0.41 -61.83 2.36
N ASN A 975 -0.73 -61.14 3.46
CA ASN A 975 -2.07 -60.92 3.97
C ASN A 975 -2.42 -59.42 4.07
N THR A 976 -1.88 -58.59 3.18
CA THR A 976 -2.19 -57.15 3.13
C THR A 976 -2.86 -56.77 1.80
N ILE A 977 -3.88 -55.91 1.88
CA ILE A 977 -4.53 -55.25 0.76
C ILE A 977 -4.06 -53.80 0.70
N PHE A 978 -3.49 -53.40 -0.44
CA PHE A 978 -3.07 -52.03 -0.71
C PHE A 978 -4.05 -51.37 -1.67
N LEU A 979 -4.48 -50.16 -1.34
CA LEU A 979 -5.22 -49.28 -2.25
C LEU A 979 -4.38 -48.04 -2.51
N ILE A 980 -4.11 -47.74 -3.78
CA ILE A 980 -3.29 -46.61 -4.22
C ILE A 980 -4.13 -45.74 -5.15
N THR A 981 -4.20 -44.44 -4.84
CA THR A 981 -4.92 -43.47 -5.66
C THR A 981 -4.36 -42.06 -5.49
N GLY A 982 -4.68 -41.16 -6.42
CA GLY A 982 -4.41 -39.73 -6.23
C GLY A 982 -5.51 -39.07 -5.41
N ASP A 983 -5.21 -38.04 -4.63
CA ASP A 983 -6.25 -37.22 -4.00
C ASP A 983 -6.98 -36.34 -5.04
N HIS A 984 -6.23 -35.79 -6.00
CA HIS A 984 -6.68 -35.09 -7.20
C HIS A 984 -5.55 -35.04 -8.25
N SER A 985 -5.85 -34.56 -9.46
CA SER A 985 -4.81 -34.27 -10.46
C SER A 985 -4.19 -32.89 -10.22
N MET A 986 -2.87 -32.76 -10.39
CA MET A 986 -2.11 -31.51 -10.21
C MET A 986 -2.64 -30.33 -11.06
N PRO A 987 -2.93 -29.15 -10.45
CA PRO A 987 -3.43 -27.96 -11.18
C PRO A 987 -2.43 -27.31 -12.12
N GLU A 988 -1.14 -27.39 -11.79
CA GLU A 988 -0.07 -26.71 -12.47
C GLU A 988 0.26 -27.34 -13.83
N ILE A 989 -0.19 -28.57 -14.08
CA ILE A 989 -0.11 -29.21 -15.39
C ILE A 989 -1.39 -28.85 -16.17
N PRO A 990 -1.27 -28.16 -17.33
CA PRO A 990 -2.45 -27.76 -18.07
C PRO A 990 -3.34 -28.95 -18.47
N LEU A 991 -4.64 -28.77 -18.28
CA LEU A 991 -5.65 -29.80 -18.57
C LEU A 991 -6.05 -29.77 -20.05
N GLN A 992 -6.29 -30.94 -20.65
CA GLN A 992 -6.88 -31.00 -21.99
C GLN A 992 -8.40 -30.84 -21.92
N THR A 993 -9.02 -31.41 -20.90
CA THR A 993 -10.47 -31.41 -20.63
C THR A 993 -10.76 -31.13 -19.16
N LYS A 994 -12.00 -30.81 -18.80
CA LYS A 994 -12.35 -30.49 -17.40
C LYS A 994 -12.18 -31.69 -16.49
N ILE A 995 -12.57 -32.88 -16.97
CA ILE A 995 -12.54 -34.09 -16.16
C ILE A 995 -11.12 -34.51 -15.77
N ASP A 996 -10.09 -34.11 -16.53
CA ASP A 996 -8.68 -34.37 -16.23
C ASP A 996 -8.28 -33.84 -14.85
N ARG A 997 -8.97 -32.81 -14.34
CA ARG A 997 -8.78 -32.27 -12.99
C ARG A 997 -8.99 -33.33 -11.90
N TYR A 998 -9.94 -34.22 -12.15
CA TYR A 998 -10.43 -35.20 -11.19
C TYR A 998 -9.98 -36.62 -11.56
N HIS A 999 -9.47 -36.82 -12.78
CA HIS A 999 -9.09 -38.14 -13.25
C HIS A 999 -7.79 -38.61 -12.58
N VAL A 1000 -7.94 -39.50 -11.61
CA VAL A 1000 -6.84 -40.07 -10.82
C VAL A 1000 -6.83 -41.60 -10.97
N PRO A 1001 -5.66 -42.25 -10.94
CA PRO A 1001 -5.60 -43.71 -11.00
C PRO A 1001 -6.22 -44.32 -9.72
N LEU A 1002 -6.81 -45.52 -9.84
CA LEU A 1002 -7.20 -46.33 -8.68
C LEU A 1002 -6.66 -47.75 -8.87
N ILE A 1003 -5.80 -48.17 -7.96
CA ILE A 1003 -5.08 -49.44 -7.98
C ILE A 1003 -5.39 -50.16 -6.67
N ILE A 1004 -5.85 -51.40 -6.73
CA ILE A 1004 -5.92 -52.31 -5.58
C ILE A 1004 -4.98 -53.47 -5.82
N TYR A 1005 -3.92 -53.54 -5.02
CA TYR A 1005 -2.89 -54.57 -5.09
C TYR A 1005 -2.94 -55.45 -3.84
N SER A 1006 -2.78 -56.77 -4.01
CA SER A 1006 -2.55 -57.68 -2.90
C SER A 1006 -1.97 -59.00 -3.40
N PRO A 1007 -1.09 -59.67 -2.63
CA PRO A 1007 -0.74 -61.07 -2.89
C PRO A 1007 -1.93 -62.04 -2.83
N LEU A 1008 -3.06 -61.63 -2.25
CA LEU A 1008 -4.30 -62.40 -2.20
C LEU A 1008 -5.10 -62.37 -3.51
N LEU A 1009 -4.75 -61.50 -4.47
CA LEU A 1009 -5.48 -61.44 -5.75
C LEU A 1009 -5.38 -62.76 -6.52
N LYS A 1010 -6.51 -63.19 -7.07
CA LYS A 1010 -6.59 -64.36 -7.97
C LYS A 1010 -5.90 -64.07 -9.31
N GLU A 1011 -6.18 -62.90 -9.86
CA GLU A 1011 -5.64 -62.42 -11.12
C GLU A 1011 -5.64 -60.88 -11.16
N PRO A 1012 -4.72 -60.25 -11.90
CA PRO A 1012 -4.81 -58.82 -12.20
C PRO A 1012 -5.96 -58.56 -13.19
N LYS A 1013 -6.64 -57.42 -13.05
CA LYS A 1013 -7.76 -57.06 -13.94
C LYS A 1013 -7.88 -55.55 -14.13
N ARG A 1014 -8.18 -55.14 -15.36
CA ARG A 1014 -8.42 -53.74 -15.72
C ARG A 1014 -9.92 -53.49 -15.92
N PHE A 1015 -10.43 -52.44 -15.27
CA PHE A 1015 -11.81 -51.99 -15.33
C PHE A 1015 -11.91 -50.67 -16.08
N PHE A 1016 -12.97 -50.52 -16.88
CA PHE A 1016 -13.24 -49.33 -17.71
C PHE A 1016 -14.53 -48.63 -17.31
N GLN A 1017 -15.16 -49.09 -16.23
CA GLN A 1017 -16.34 -48.47 -15.63
C GLN A 1017 -15.91 -47.27 -14.80
N LEU A 1018 -16.71 -46.20 -14.84
CA LEU A 1018 -16.48 -45.00 -14.04
C LEU A 1018 -16.66 -45.30 -12.54
N THR A 1019 -15.65 -45.00 -11.75
CA THR A 1019 -15.70 -45.04 -10.28
C THR A 1019 -15.33 -43.68 -9.70
N SER A 1020 -15.64 -43.48 -8.42
CA SER A 1020 -15.24 -42.29 -7.68
C SER A 1020 -14.74 -42.64 -6.30
N HIS A 1021 -14.12 -41.67 -5.62
CA HIS A 1021 -13.70 -41.83 -4.22
C HIS A 1021 -14.86 -42.25 -3.30
N PHE A 1022 -16.08 -41.82 -3.59
CA PHE A 1022 -17.28 -42.22 -2.84
C PHE A 1022 -17.53 -43.73 -2.84
N ASP A 1023 -17.01 -44.47 -3.81
CA ASP A 1023 -17.30 -45.89 -3.98
C ASP A 1023 -16.31 -46.80 -3.25
N ILE A 1024 -15.22 -46.24 -2.71
CA ILE A 1024 -14.14 -47.02 -2.11
C ILE A 1024 -14.55 -47.59 -0.75
N ALA A 1025 -14.88 -46.74 0.23
CA ALA A 1025 -15.26 -47.21 1.57
C ALA A 1025 -16.43 -48.22 1.59
N PRO A 1026 -17.53 -48.01 0.82
CA PRO A 1026 -18.60 -48.99 0.75
C PRO A 1026 -18.13 -50.36 0.22
N SER A 1027 -17.28 -50.37 -0.81
CA SER A 1027 -16.77 -51.61 -1.42
C SER A 1027 -15.86 -52.39 -0.48
N ILE A 1028 -15.00 -51.67 0.24
CA ILE A 1028 -14.07 -52.27 1.20
C ILE A 1028 -14.84 -52.88 2.38
N LEU A 1029 -15.82 -52.17 2.92
CA LEU A 1029 -16.62 -52.69 4.04
C LEU A 1029 -17.51 -53.86 3.62
N ALA A 1030 -18.09 -53.84 2.41
CA ALA A 1030 -18.82 -54.98 1.86
C ALA A 1030 -17.94 -56.23 1.74
N TYR A 1031 -16.71 -56.08 1.25
CA TYR A 1031 -15.73 -57.18 1.18
C TYR A 1031 -15.46 -57.79 2.55
N TYR A 1032 -15.12 -56.98 3.56
CA TYR A 1032 -14.83 -57.47 4.90
C TYR A 1032 -16.07 -58.07 5.59
N ARG A 1033 -17.25 -57.50 5.37
CA ARG A 1033 -18.52 -58.02 5.91
C ARG A 1033 -18.80 -59.42 5.40
N GLU A 1034 -18.78 -59.63 4.08
CA GLU A 1034 -19.16 -60.93 3.50
C GLU A 1034 -18.07 -62.00 3.68
N ASN A 1035 -16.78 -61.64 3.61
CA ASN A 1035 -15.68 -62.62 3.62
C ASN A 1035 -15.09 -62.89 5.00
N TYR A 1036 -15.20 -61.94 5.94
CA TYR A 1036 -14.61 -62.04 7.27
C TYR A 1036 -15.59 -61.73 8.42
N ARG A 1037 -16.88 -61.55 8.10
CA ARG A 1037 -17.97 -61.34 9.08
C ARG A 1037 -17.74 -60.14 9.99
N LEU A 1038 -17.11 -59.08 9.47
CA LEU A 1038 -17.00 -57.82 10.21
C LEU A 1038 -18.39 -57.24 10.48
N LYS A 1039 -18.58 -56.72 11.69
CA LYS A 1039 -19.77 -55.98 12.08
C LYS A 1039 -19.75 -54.62 11.41
N THR A 1040 -20.61 -54.40 10.42
CA THR A 1040 -20.79 -53.13 9.72
C THR A 1040 -22.13 -52.49 10.09
N PRO A 1041 -22.28 -51.16 9.97
CA PRO A 1041 -23.56 -50.51 10.23
C PRO A 1041 -24.64 -50.97 9.23
N SER A 1042 -25.87 -51.17 9.70
CA SER A 1042 -27.03 -51.54 8.86
C SER A 1042 -27.63 -50.35 8.09
N THR A 1043 -27.29 -49.12 8.51
CA THR A 1043 -27.72 -47.88 7.86
C THR A 1043 -26.56 -46.89 7.81
N VAL A 1044 -26.48 -46.09 6.74
CA VAL A 1044 -25.35 -45.19 6.45
C VAL A 1044 -25.83 -43.86 5.87
N ALA A 1045 -24.95 -42.86 5.83
CA ALA A 1045 -25.17 -41.58 5.14
C ALA A 1045 -24.26 -41.41 3.91
N TRP A 1046 -23.86 -42.55 3.31
CA TRP A 1046 -22.91 -42.61 2.21
C TRP A 1046 -23.55 -42.21 0.87
N VAL A 1047 -22.84 -41.35 0.13
CA VAL A 1047 -23.22 -40.87 -1.21
C VAL A 1047 -23.01 -41.96 -2.25
N GLY A 1048 -21.88 -42.68 -2.18
CA GLY A 1048 -21.51 -43.76 -3.09
C GLY A 1048 -22.28 -45.05 -2.86
N ARG A 1049 -22.20 -45.95 -3.85
CA ARG A 1049 -22.92 -47.25 -3.90
C ARG A 1049 -21.99 -48.46 -4.05
N GLY A 1050 -20.69 -48.26 -3.87
CA GLY A 1050 -19.67 -49.29 -4.06
C GLY A 1050 -19.40 -49.63 -5.54
N PHE A 1051 -18.37 -50.43 -5.78
CA PHE A 1051 -17.95 -50.85 -7.11
C PHE A 1051 -19.01 -51.76 -7.76
N ALA A 1052 -19.16 -51.63 -9.08
CA ALA A 1052 -20.17 -52.38 -9.83
C ALA A 1052 -19.62 -52.83 -11.19
N LYS A 1053 -20.08 -54.01 -11.66
CA LYS A 1053 -19.65 -54.62 -12.94
C LYS A 1053 -20.18 -53.86 -14.17
N ASP A 1054 -21.37 -53.26 -14.08
CA ASP A 1054 -22.01 -52.57 -15.21
C ASP A 1054 -22.55 -51.21 -14.78
N ARG A 1055 -21.79 -50.14 -15.06
CA ARG A 1055 -22.06 -48.79 -14.55
C ARG A 1055 -22.40 -47.76 -15.63
N ARG A 1056 -22.73 -48.21 -16.85
CA ARG A 1056 -23.25 -47.30 -17.89
C ARG A 1056 -24.54 -46.59 -17.46
N ASN A 1057 -25.24 -47.14 -16.45
CA ASN A 1057 -26.41 -46.56 -15.80
C ASN A 1057 -26.07 -46.14 -14.35
N ASN A 1058 -25.20 -45.13 -14.18
CA ASN A 1058 -24.97 -44.54 -12.87
C ASN A 1058 -26.21 -43.75 -12.43
N THR A 1059 -27.12 -44.39 -11.68
CA THR A 1059 -28.44 -43.84 -11.35
C THR A 1059 -28.45 -42.79 -10.23
N TYR A 1060 -27.36 -42.65 -9.47
CA TYR A 1060 -27.30 -41.76 -8.29
C TYR A 1060 -26.45 -40.50 -8.47
N GLY A 1061 -25.60 -40.45 -9.51
CA GLY A 1061 -24.78 -39.29 -9.87
C GLY A 1061 -23.58 -39.06 -8.95
N ILE A 1062 -22.46 -38.58 -9.52
CA ILE A 1062 -21.22 -38.30 -8.81
C ILE A 1062 -21.04 -36.78 -8.75
N PRO A 1063 -21.29 -36.15 -7.60
CA PRO A 1063 -21.04 -34.73 -7.41
C PRO A 1063 -19.54 -34.50 -7.17
N ILE A 1064 -19.02 -33.41 -7.72
CA ILE A 1064 -17.61 -33.05 -7.59
C ILE A 1064 -17.51 -31.58 -7.14
N MET A 1065 -16.59 -31.35 -6.20
CA MET A 1065 -16.36 -30.04 -5.60
C MET A 1065 -15.04 -29.44 -6.11
N GLN A 1066 -15.11 -28.37 -6.91
CA GLN A 1066 -13.93 -27.72 -7.52
C GLN A 1066 -12.96 -27.18 -6.45
N SER A 1067 -13.51 -26.46 -5.49
CA SER A 1067 -12.79 -25.75 -4.42
C SER A 1067 -13.69 -25.63 -3.17
N LYS A 1068 -13.14 -25.12 -2.06
CA LYS A 1068 -13.89 -24.87 -0.81
C LYS A 1068 -14.99 -23.83 -1.05
N ASN A 1069 -16.21 -24.30 -1.37
CA ASN A 1069 -17.52 -23.62 -1.59
C ASN A 1069 -18.15 -23.86 -2.98
N GLN A 1070 -17.43 -24.48 -3.93
CA GLN A 1070 -17.88 -24.58 -5.31
C GLN A 1070 -18.17 -26.04 -5.70
N ILE A 1071 -19.45 -26.42 -5.60
CA ILE A 1071 -19.96 -27.68 -6.14
C ILE A 1071 -20.52 -27.39 -7.54
N GLY A 1072 -19.62 -27.41 -8.53
CA GLY A 1072 -19.89 -27.00 -9.91
C GLY A 1072 -19.99 -28.15 -10.92
N ASP A 1073 -19.52 -29.34 -10.55
CA ASP A 1073 -19.39 -30.48 -11.46
C ASP A 1073 -20.27 -31.65 -11.01
N PHE A 1074 -20.88 -32.32 -11.98
CA PHE A 1074 -21.74 -33.46 -11.73
C PHE A 1074 -21.66 -34.47 -12.87
N ILE A 1075 -21.36 -35.73 -12.54
CA ILE A 1075 -21.33 -36.80 -13.54
C ILE A 1075 -22.56 -37.68 -13.36
N PHE A 1076 -23.32 -37.85 -14.44
CA PHE A 1076 -24.48 -38.72 -14.48
C PHE A 1076 -24.42 -39.59 -15.73
N ASN A 1077 -24.51 -40.92 -15.57
CA ASN A 1077 -24.15 -41.89 -16.62
C ASN A 1077 -22.76 -41.61 -17.21
N ASN A 1078 -22.68 -41.31 -18.51
CA ASN A 1078 -21.47 -40.92 -19.22
C ASN A 1078 -21.43 -39.43 -19.57
N TYR A 1079 -22.22 -38.61 -18.86
CA TYR A 1079 -22.28 -37.17 -19.08
C TYR A 1079 -21.67 -36.41 -17.91
N HIS A 1080 -20.80 -35.46 -18.21
CA HIS A 1080 -20.19 -34.56 -17.26
C HIS A 1080 -20.77 -33.16 -17.45
N LEU A 1081 -21.42 -32.63 -16.41
CA LEU A 1081 -21.93 -31.27 -16.37
C LEU A 1081 -20.90 -30.37 -15.65
N ASN A 1082 -20.46 -29.30 -16.31
CA ASN A 1082 -19.57 -28.28 -15.74
C ASN A 1082 -20.13 -26.88 -16.05
N ASP A 1083 -20.51 -26.11 -15.02
CA ASP A 1083 -21.04 -24.74 -15.13
C ASP A 1083 -22.13 -24.59 -16.23
N ASN A 1084 -23.14 -25.47 -16.20
CA ASN A 1084 -24.27 -25.58 -17.16
C ASN A 1084 -23.90 -26.04 -18.59
N ARG A 1085 -22.65 -26.39 -18.87
CA ARG A 1085 -22.24 -27.03 -20.13
C ARG A 1085 -22.18 -28.53 -19.95
N LEU A 1086 -22.68 -29.26 -20.93
CA LEU A 1086 -22.71 -30.71 -20.91
C LEU A 1086 -21.65 -31.30 -21.83
N PHE A 1087 -20.94 -32.30 -21.32
CA PHE A 1087 -19.92 -33.03 -22.04
C PHE A 1087 -20.24 -34.52 -22.02
N VAL A 1088 -19.96 -35.22 -23.12
CA VAL A 1088 -19.96 -36.69 -23.16
C VAL A 1088 -18.57 -37.22 -22.87
N LEU A 1089 -18.46 -38.06 -21.86
CA LEU A 1089 -17.27 -38.81 -21.49
C LEU A 1089 -17.11 -40.00 -22.45
N LYS A 1090 -16.11 -39.96 -23.33
CA LYS A 1090 -15.76 -41.08 -24.21
C LYS A 1090 -14.83 -42.08 -23.51
N ALA A 1091 -14.73 -43.28 -24.10
CA ALA A 1091 -13.87 -44.37 -23.60
C ALA A 1091 -12.35 -44.11 -23.71
N ASN A 1092 -11.94 -42.95 -24.21
CA ASN A 1092 -10.55 -42.47 -24.24
C ASN A 1092 -10.36 -41.22 -23.36
N VAL A 1093 -11.32 -40.94 -22.45
CA VAL A 1093 -11.36 -39.78 -21.55
C VAL A 1093 -11.47 -38.41 -22.26
N THR A 1094 -11.60 -38.35 -23.58
CA THR A 1094 -11.86 -37.06 -24.24
C THR A 1094 -13.31 -36.64 -24.04
N GLU A 1095 -13.52 -35.35 -23.80
CA GLU A 1095 -14.82 -34.72 -23.62
C GLU A 1095 -15.24 -33.99 -24.90
N ASP A 1096 -16.40 -34.35 -25.45
CA ASP A 1096 -17.05 -33.57 -26.50
C ASP A 1096 -18.24 -32.83 -25.89
N GLN A 1097 -18.34 -31.52 -26.13
CA GLN A 1097 -19.52 -30.76 -25.73
C GLN A 1097 -20.76 -31.25 -26.48
N VAL A 1098 -21.87 -31.37 -25.76
CA VAL A 1098 -23.19 -31.74 -26.29
C VAL A 1098 -24.18 -30.61 -26.08
N ASP A 1099 -24.80 -30.17 -27.17
CA ASP A 1099 -25.86 -29.15 -27.15
C ASP A 1099 -27.24 -29.82 -27.13
N ASP A 1100 -27.58 -30.49 -26.02
CA ASP A 1100 -28.91 -31.06 -25.76
C ASP A 1100 -29.52 -30.42 -24.50
N GLN A 1101 -30.38 -29.42 -24.71
CA GLN A 1101 -30.99 -28.66 -23.62
C GLN A 1101 -31.92 -29.50 -22.74
N SER A 1102 -32.56 -30.55 -23.29
CA SER A 1102 -33.42 -31.44 -22.52
C SER A 1102 -32.59 -32.25 -21.51
N LEU A 1103 -31.47 -32.78 -21.98
CA LEU A 1103 -30.53 -33.54 -21.17
C LEU A 1103 -29.81 -32.67 -20.14
N VAL A 1104 -29.42 -31.44 -20.52
CA VAL A 1104 -28.88 -30.43 -19.59
C VAL A 1104 -29.87 -30.15 -18.46
N ASN A 1105 -31.17 -30.00 -18.76
CA ASN A 1105 -32.19 -29.73 -17.76
C ASN A 1105 -32.41 -30.93 -16.81
N GLU A 1106 -32.41 -32.16 -17.32
CA GLU A 1106 -32.54 -33.37 -16.48
C GLU A 1106 -31.34 -33.58 -15.55
N ILE A 1107 -30.12 -33.38 -16.06
CA ILE A 1107 -28.90 -33.53 -15.25
C ILE A 1107 -28.79 -32.40 -14.23
N ASN A 1108 -29.13 -31.15 -14.60
CA ASN A 1108 -29.24 -30.05 -13.64
C ASN A 1108 -30.27 -30.32 -12.56
N ARG A 1109 -31.44 -30.89 -12.90
CA ARG A 1109 -32.47 -31.25 -11.91
C ARG A 1109 -31.92 -32.23 -10.87
N ARG A 1110 -31.18 -33.26 -11.28
CA ARG A 1110 -30.53 -34.22 -10.37
C ARG A 1110 -29.40 -33.60 -9.56
N PHE A 1111 -28.64 -32.71 -10.18
CA PHE A 1111 -27.58 -32.00 -9.48
C PHE A 1111 -28.15 -31.05 -8.41
N ASP A 1112 -29.22 -30.34 -8.73
CA ASP A 1112 -29.96 -29.49 -7.79
C ASP A 1112 -30.58 -30.30 -6.64
N GLU A 1113 -31.05 -31.52 -6.89
CA GLU A 1113 -31.47 -32.45 -5.83
C GLU A 1113 -30.32 -32.80 -4.88
N PHE A 1114 -29.13 -33.12 -5.40
CA PHE A 1114 -27.95 -33.35 -4.56
C PHE A 1114 -27.58 -32.07 -3.77
N LYS A 1115 -27.54 -30.91 -4.43
CA LYS A 1115 -27.25 -29.62 -3.78
C LYS A 1115 -28.25 -29.31 -2.66
N ALA A 1116 -29.53 -29.60 -2.86
CA ALA A 1116 -30.57 -29.42 -1.85
C ALA A 1116 -30.39 -30.40 -0.67
N LYS A 1117 -30.05 -31.67 -0.92
CA LYS A 1117 -29.70 -32.64 0.14
C LYS A 1117 -28.49 -32.17 0.94
N ASN A 1118 -27.42 -31.75 0.26
CA ASN A 1118 -26.21 -31.21 0.87
C ASN A 1118 -26.50 -29.93 1.68
N ALA A 1119 -27.37 -29.06 1.16
CA ALA A 1119 -27.81 -27.85 1.83
C ALA A 1119 -28.60 -28.09 3.10
N ARG A 1120 -29.51 -29.06 3.05
CA ARG A 1120 -30.26 -29.50 4.22
C ARG A 1120 -29.35 -30.12 5.28
N PHE A 1121 -28.38 -30.94 4.88
CA PHE A 1121 -27.39 -31.51 5.79
C PHE A 1121 -26.59 -30.42 6.53
N TYR A 1122 -25.95 -29.47 5.82
CA TYR A 1122 -25.13 -28.49 6.53
C TYR A 1122 -25.95 -27.49 7.35
N SER A 1123 -27.20 -27.21 6.96
CA SER A 1123 -28.06 -26.29 7.73
C SER A 1123 -28.62 -26.94 9.00
N SER A 1124 -28.80 -28.26 9.01
CA SER A 1124 -29.23 -29.01 10.21
C SER A 1124 -28.06 -29.47 11.08
N GLY A 1125 -26.86 -29.62 10.49
CA GLY A 1125 -25.70 -30.23 11.16
C GLY A 1125 -25.84 -31.74 11.36
N MET A 1126 -26.81 -32.38 10.71
CA MET A 1126 -27.24 -33.74 11.01
C MET A 1126 -27.20 -34.65 9.77
N LEU A 1127 -26.37 -35.71 9.80
CA LEU A 1127 -26.28 -36.73 8.74
C LEU A 1127 -27.20 -37.92 8.96
N MET A 1128 -27.28 -38.34 10.21
CA MET A 1128 -28.08 -39.46 10.72
C MET A 1128 -28.33 -39.21 12.22
N PRO A 1129 -29.30 -39.90 12.85
CA PRO A 1129 -29.49 -39.77 14.29
C PRO A 1129 -28.26 -40.24 15.06
N ASP A 1130 -27.82 -39.46 16.05
CA ASP A 1130 -26.66 -39.77 16.89
C ASP A 1130 -26.77 -41.17 17.54
N SER A 1131 -28.00 -41.56 17.92
CA SER A 1131 -28.31 -42.88 18.46
C SER A 1131 -27.85 -44.03 17.56
N VAL A 1132 -27.84 -43.87 16.23
CA VAL A 1132 -27.34 -44.90 15.30
C VAL A 1132 -25.85 -45.14 15.51
N THR A 1133 -25.07 -44.06 15.53
CA THR A 1133 -23.61 -44.14 15.76
C THR A 1133 -23.28 -44.59 17.19
N VAL A 1134 -23.95 -44.01 18.19
CA VAL A 1134 -23.74 -44.35 19.60
C VAL A 1134 -24.08 -45.81 19.89
N ASN A 1135 -25.20 -46.33 19.37
CA ASN A 1135 -25.58 -47.73 19.57
C ASN A 1135 -24.60 -48.70 18.89
N PHE A 1136 -24.10 -48.35 17.70
CA PHE A 1136 -23.08 -49.15 17.02
C PHE A 1136 -21.76 -49.19 17.82
N MET A 1137 -21.32 -48.03 18.33
CA MET A 1137 -20.07 -47.91 19.09
C MET A 1137 -20.16 -48.51 20.51
N SER A 1138 -21.31 -48.40 21.19
CA SER A 1138 -21.49 -48.85 22.58
C SER A 1138 -21.86 -50.33 22.73
N ASN A 1139 -22.49 -50.95 21.73
CA ASN A 1139 -22.83 -52.38 21.80
C ASN A 1139 -21.55 -53.24 21.77
N ASN A 1140 -21.16 -53.73 22.95
CA ASN A 1140 -20.04 -54.67 23.16
C ASN A 1140 -20.46 -56.15 23.08
N THR A 1141 -21.71 -56.45 22.76
CA THR A 1141 -22.18 -57.84 22.58
C THR A 1141 -21.63 -58.40 21.27
N LEU A 1142 -20.67 -59.31 21.41
CA LEU A 1142 -20.11 -60.21 20.39
C LEU A 1142 -21.07 -61.39 20.12
N ASP A 1143 -22.34 -61.12 19.80
CA ASP A 1143 -23.23 -62.18 19.30
C ASP A 1143 -23.84 -61.74 17.96
N PRO A 1144 -23.86 -62.65 16.96
CA PRO A 1144 -24.09 -62.34 15.55
C PRO A 1144 -25.51 -61.88 15.21
#